data_AF-A0A482IT65-F1
#
_entry.id   AF-A0A482IT65-F1
#
_cell.length_a   1.000
_cell.length_b   1.000
_cell.length_c   1.000
_cell.angle_alpha   90.00
_cell.angle_beta   90.00
_cell.angle_gamma   90.00
#
_symmetry.space_group_name_H-M   'P 1'
#
loop_
_entity.id
_entity.type
_entity.pdbx_description
1 polymer ?
#
loop_
_entity_poly.entity_id
_entity_poly.type
_entity_poly.pdbx_seq_one_letter_code
_entity_poly.pdbx_strand_id
1 'polypeptide(L)'
;MKLFKNMWSNNADAKSAALVAAGDSARDARDWPAAATHYRQALDASPTMAPIWVQYGHALKEGGNLYEARTAYRRALGLAPDVADTHLQMGHAAKLAGELDEAAACYAQALMLEPGHADALREVHALSLRGIRADVTHLNTAWNQPPPAMPTEDPVHALSALLEAARSQELPPGQAESAQHAREQLASAVEILRKLDRNALRQHQPADRVATFVFDATDLIHHFRGSRLPTGIQRVQLELISAAHEPGCPAPMICYLGERGWLEVPGALFARLCQMCLGHGNETESEWQQTLMRLDTLMLGSEAMVFPRGAWLVSLGTSWFPEYLLHVRLAKRRYGVRYVPFVHDLIPVVMPEYCVDDLVDRFVTWLLGAFAHADRYLVNSESTRRDLMAAAVRLGQPISPDHVEVIRLDADIRKPEMRAPEATSMQGWGWSRQPFVLLLSTVEPRKNHLAAFRAWTSLIAHHGARHVPQLVCVGAKGWKNEAALAMLEKDPVLGSRVTLLSGLTDPQVALLFERCLFTLYPSLYEGWGLPVTESLCYGKVPAVSDVASLPEAGGLLAEYFDPQAPAELLRVLEKLIFDTPYRQARERRIQSEFHPRTWQQLGTQLALAVGRWQADLPADMPNGDCSPTLAPGRYYPMTTPRHTSLSHGAIVTESLRAGDGWHGVEDWGCWSKPGESRLAMRLPKTLHGDNVRVSLYVRGLPSRTTRFRLECGQGSCSEGKLDAGQTRWITLDAEMPVGQALELSLYATDYEPLADSTQGADSRVIGPAVLGLYLCASADNAARLRLLEAVTLGNLDALSEPPEPLDLLESGSLPQATHQTKQLLAEL
;
A
#
# COMPACT_ATOMS: atom_id res chain seq x y z
N MET A 1 -27.50 -66.16 32.17
CA MET A 1 -28.17 -65.98 33.49
C MET A 1 -28.00 -64.52 33.90
N LYS A 2 -29.07 -63.76 34.20
CA LYS A 2 -29.73 -63.67 35.53
C LYS A 2 -28.71 -63.31 36.64
N LEU A 3 -28.86 -62.27 37.47
CA LEU A 3 -29.95 -61.29 37.69
C LEU A 3 -29.39 -60.04 38.42
N PHE A 4 -29.84 -58.84 38.03
CA PHE A 4 -30.06 -57.64 38.86
C PHE A 4 -29.28 -57.45 40.20
N LYS A 5 -28.48 -56.37 40.30
CA LYS A 5 -28.77 -55.22 41.19
C LYS A 5 -27.75 -54.07 41.04
N ASN A 6 -28.14 -53.03 40.31
CA ASN A 6 -28.02 -51.63 40.73
C ASN A 6 -29.06 -50.86 39.92
N MET A 7 -30.25 -50.68 40.53
CA MET A 7 -31.51 -50.47 39.82
C MET A 7 -32.10 -49.07 40.05
N TRP A 8 -31.25 -48.09 40.35
CA TRP A 8 -31.63 -46.70 40.65
C TRP A 8 -30.82 -45.65 39.86
N SER A 9 -30.00 -46.04 38.88
CA SER A 9 -29.45 -45.16 37.83
C SER A 9 -30.22 -45.29 36.51
N ASN A 10 -30.29 -46.52 35.95
CA ASN A 10 -30.73 -46.78 34.57
C ASN A 10 -32.11 -46.20 34.16
N ASN A 11 -33.04 -45.98 35.10
CA ASN A 11 -34.39 -45.53 34.74
C ASN A 11 -34.47 -44.01 34.54
N ALA A 12 -33.62 -43.24 35.25
CA ALA A 12 -33.46 -41.81 34.98
C ALA A 12 -32.75 -41.62 33.63
N ASP A 13 -31.66 -42.36 33.40
CA ASP A 13 -30.89 -42.32 32.15
C ASP A 13 -31.74 -42.69 30.93
N ALA A 14 -32.54 -43.75 31.00
CA ALA A 14 -33.43 -44.17 29.91
C ALA A 14 -34.55 -43.13 29.63
N LYS A 15 -35.09 -42.49 30.67
CA LYS A 15 -36.08 -41.42 30.53
C LYS A 15 -35.47 -40.15 29.92
N SER A 16 -34.28 -39.77 30.37
CA SER A 16 -33.51 -38.65 29.81
C SER A 16 -33.19 -38.88 28.34
N ALA A 17 -32.74 -40.09 27.95
CA ALA A 17 -32.48 -40.44 26.56
C ALA A 17 -33.71 -40.34 25.65
N ALA A 18 -34.88 -40.78 26.12
CA ALA A 18 -36.13 -40.64 25.38
C ALA A 18 -36.56 -39.17 25.19
N LEU A 19 -36.34 -38.33 26.21
CA LEU A 19 -36.62 -36.89 26.14
C LEU A 19 -35.63 -36.15 25.21
N VAL A 20 -34.34 -36.54 25.22
CA VAL A 20 -33.35 -36.02 24.25
C VAL A 20 -33.75 -36.36 22.82
N ALA A 21 -34.10 -37.62 22.54
CA ALA A 21 -34.54 -38.02 21.20
C ALA A 21 -35.82 -37.31 20.72
N ALA A 22 -36.75 -37.02 21.63
CA ALA A 22 -37.92 -36.18 21.33
C ALA A 22 -37.53 -34.72 21.03
N GLY A 23 -36.57 -34.17 21.78
CA GLY A 23 -36.01 -32.84 21.54
C GLY A 23 -35.26 -32.74 20.21
N ASP A 24 -34.47 -33.75 19.85
CA ASP A 24 -33.78 -33.85 18.56
C ASP A 24 -34.77 -33.93 17.39
N SER A 25 -35.82 -34.74 17.51
CA SER A 25 -36.88 -34.84 16.51
C SER A 25 -37.62 -33.50 16.30
N ALA A 26 -37.95 -32.80 17.40
CA ALA A 26 -38.58 -31.48 17.34
C ALA A 26 -37.64 -30.42 16.74
N ARG A 27 -36.34 -30.46 17.09
CA ARG A 27 -35.28 -29.61 16.51
C ARG A 27 -35.18 -29.81 14.99
N ASP A 28 -35.18 -31.06 14.54
CA ASP A 28 -35.08 -31.38 13.10
C ASP A 28 -36.34 -30.99 12.33
N ALA A 29 -37.51 -30.99 12.99
CA ALA A 29 -38.75 -30.40 12.49
C ALA A 29 -38.82 -28.86 12.59
N ARG A 30 -37.82 -28.20 13.19
CA ARG A 30 -37.77 -26.76 13.51
C ARG A 30 -38.87 -26.28 14.48
N ASP A 31 -39.45 -27.17 15.27
CA ASP A 31 -40.33 -26.82 16.38
C ASP A 31 -39.47 -26.46 17.61
N TRP A 32 -38.95 -25.23 17.61
CA TRP A 32 -38.05 -24.75 18.66
C TRP A 32 -38.68 -24.74 20.06
N PRO A 33 -39.96 -24.34 20.26
CA PRO A 33 -40.63 -24.44 21.56
C PRO A 33 -40.77 -25.87 22.08
N ALA A 34 -41.14 -26.84 21.23
CA ALA A 34 -41.21 -28.24 21.65
C ALA A 34 -39.83 -28.83 21.95
N ALA A 35 -38.82 -28.52 21.11
CA ALA A 35 -37.44 -28.93 21.33
C ALA A 35 -36.90 -28.41 22.66
N ALA A 36 -37.06 -27.11 22.94
CA ALA A 36 -36.65 -26.49 24.20
C ALA A 36 -37.35 -27.12 25.40
N THR A 37 -38.65 -27.44 25.29
CA THR A 37 -39.42 -28.12 26.34
C THR A 37 -38.87 -29.51 26.65
N HIS A 38 -38.61 -30.33 25.63
CA HIS A 38 -38.09 -31.68 25.79
C HIS A 38 -36.65 -31.72 26.33
N TYR A 39 -35.77 -30.84 25.83
CA TYR A 39 -34.42 -30.72 26.39
C TYR A 39 -34.45 -30.22 27.84
N ARG A 40 -35.31 -29.26 28.20
CA ARG A 40 -35.46 -28.80 29.60
C ARG A 40 -35.88 -29.96 30.52
N GLN A 41 -36.86 -30.75 30.12
CA GLN A 41 -37.32 -31.92 30.88
C GLN A 41 -36.22 -32.99 31.04
N ALA A 42 -35.36 -33.17 30.03
CA ALA A 42 -34.19 -34.05 30.13
C ALA A 42 -33.14 -33.50 31.12
N LEU A 43 -32.91 -32.18 31.12
CA LEU A 43 -31.98 -31.50 32.01
C LEU A 43 -32.48 -31.42 33.47
N ASP A 44 -33.78 -31.37 33.69
CA ASP A 44 -34.38 -31.47 35.03
C ASP A 44 -34.17 -32.87 35.65
N ALA A 45 -34.13 -33.91 34.82
CA ALA A 45 -33.81 -35.27 35.25
C ALA A 45 -32.29 -35.51 35.40
N SER A 46 -31.47 -34.87 34.55
CA SER A 46 -30.01 -35.09 34.48
C SER A 46 -29.26 -33.77 34.20
N PRO A 47 -29.02 -32.92 35.22
CA PRO A 47 -28.55 -31.54 35.04
C PRO A 47 -27.06 -31.38 34.69
N THR A 48 -26.32 -32.48 34.53
CA THR A 48 -24.88 -32.53 34.20
C THR A 48 -24.61 -32.81 32.72
N MET A 49 -25.63 -32.98 31.88
CA MET A 49 -25.49 -33.27 30.45
C MET A 49 -25.10 -32.01 29.65
N ALA A 50 -23.82 -31.64 29.64
CA ALA A 50 -23.31 -30.45 28.96
C ALA A 50 -23.75 -30.32 27.47
N PRO A 51 -23.71 -31.38 26.63
CA PRO A 51 -24.19 -31.29 25.25
C PRO A 51 -25.69 -30.95 25.14
N ILE A 52 -26.51 -31.39 26.11
CA ILE A 52 -27.95 -31.11 26.12
C ILE A 52 -28.23 -29.69 26.61
N TRP A 53 -27.37 -29.11 27.46
CA TRP A 53 -27.42 -27.66 27.74
C TRP A 53 -27.13 -26.82 26.50
N VAL A 54 -26.20 -27.25 25.64
CA VAL A 54 -25.96 -26.60 24.33
C VAL A 54 -27.18 -26.72 23.42
N GLN A 55 -27.76 -27.92 23.29
CA GLN A 55 -28.95 -28.14 22.45
C GLN A 55 -30.20 -27.40 22.96
N TYR A 56 -30.37 -27.28 24.28
CA TYR A 56 -31.38 -26.43 24.89
C TYR A 56 -31.14 -24.95 24.56
N GLY A 57 -29.89 -24.48 24.66
CA GLY A 57 -29.48 -23.14 24.24
C GLY A 57 -29.76 -22.87 22.75
N HIS A 58 -29.49 -23.84 21.87
CA HIS A 58 -29.81 -23.75 20.44
C HIS A 58 -31.31 -23.57 20.20
N ALA A 59 -32.16 -24.43 20.78
CA ALA A 59 -33.61 -24.33 20.64
C ALA A 59 -34.14 -22.99 21.19
N LEU A 60 -33.61 -22.50 22.31
CA LEU A 60 -33.97 -21.18 22.84
C LEU A 60 -33.52 -20.03 21.93
N LYS A 61 -32.31 -20.10 21.34
CA LYS A 61 -31.75 -19.09 20.43
C LYS A 61 -32.61 -18.96 19.17
N GLU A 62 -32.88 -20.08 18.49
CA GLU A 62 -33.70 -20.11 17.27
C GLU A 62 -35.19 -19.79 17.56
N GLY A 63 -35.65 -20.05 18.78
CA GLY A 63 -36.96 -19.62 19.28
C GLY A 63 -37.04 -18.15 19.76
N GLY A 64 -35.96 -17.37 19.64
CA GLY A 64 -35.91 -15.95 20.01
C GLY A 64 -35.68 -15.65 21.51
N ASN A 65 -35.56 -16.67 22.36
CA ASN A 65 -35.35 -16.53 23.81
C ASN A 65 -33.86 -16.36 24.16
N LEU A 66 -33.24 -15.29 23.63
CA LEU A 66 -31.78 -15.09 23.63
C LEU A 66 -31.13 -15.04 25.03
N TYR A 67 -31.81 -14.47 26.03
CA TYR A 67 -31.33 -14.41 27.41
C TYR A 67 -31.28 -15.79 28.08
N GLU A 68 -32.32 -16.61 27.88
CA GLU A 68 -32.34 -17.98 28.39
C GLU A 68 -31.32 -18.84 27.65
N ALA A 69 -31.16 -18.65 26.33
CA ALA A 69 -30.15 -19.33 25.53
C ALA A 69 -28.73 -19.09 26.07
N ARG A 70 -28.35 -17.83 26.33
CA ARG A 70 -27.07 -17.48 26.96
C ARG A 70 -26.90 -18.07 28.37
N THR A 71 -27.99 -18.17 29.13
CA THR A 71 -27.98 -18.84 30.44
C THR A 71 -27.73 -20.34 30.32
N ALA A 72 -28.31 -21.00 29.30
CA ALA A 72 -28.08 -22.41 28.99
C ALA A 72 -26.63 -22.65 28.51
N TYR A 73 -26.08 -21.83 27.61
CA TYR A 73 -24.68 -21.93 27.18
C TYR A 73 -23.70 -21.69 28.34
N ARG A 74 -23.93 -20.69 29.19
CA ARG A 74 -23.12 -20.45 30.39
C ARG A 74 -23.16 -21.65 31.35
N ARG A 75 -24.29 -22.37 31.43
CA ARG A 75 -24.40 -23.61 32.20
C ARG A 75 -23.66 -24.78 31.54
N ALA A 76 -23.65 -24.88 30.21
CA ALA A 76 -22.82 -25.85 29.48
C ALA A 76 -21.32 -25.60 29.72
N LEU A 77 -20.86 -24.35 29.59
CA LEU A 77 -19.46 -23.96 29.84
C LEU A 77 -19.03 -24.21 31.30
N GLY A 78 -19.93 -24.03 32.27
CA GLY A 78 -19.69 -24.40 33.67
C GLY A 78 -19.56 -25.91 33.93
N LEU A 79 -19.80 -26.76 32.93
CA LEU A 79 -19.63 -28.22 32.96
C LEU A 79 -18.50 -28.69 32.03
N ALA A 80 -18.29 -28.02 30.90
CA ALA A 80 -17.26 -28.27 29.90
C ALA A 80 -16.70 -26.93 29.37
N PRO A 81 -15.67 -26.35 30.02
CA PRO A 81 -15.20 -25.00 29.74
C PRO A 81 -14.30 -24.89 28.50
N ASP A 82 -13.89 -26.01 27.91
CA ASP A 82 -12.94 -26.14 26.81
C ASP A 82 -13.60 -26.29 25.42
N VAL A 83 -14.93 -26.12 25.32
CA VAL A 83 -15.69 -26.30 24.08
C VAL A 83 -15.84 -24.97 23.32
N ALA A 84 -14.96 -24.75 22.33
CA ALA A 84 -14.93 -23.53 21.51
C ALA A 84 -16.28 -23.19 20.83
N ASP A 85 -16.99 -24.18 20.26
CA ASP A 85 -18.30 -23.95 19.63
C ASP A 85 -19.34 -23.44 20.65
N THR A 86 -19.29 -23.84 21.93
CA THR A 86 -20.24 -23.31 22.92
C THR A 86 -20.04 -21.81 23.15
N HIS A 87 -18.79 -21.33 23.08
CA HIS A 87 -18.48 -19.90 23.07
C HIS A 87 -18.95 -19.20 21.78
N LEU A 88 -18.76 -19.82 20.61
CA LEU A 88 -19.30 -19.32 19.33
C LEU A 88 -20.82 -19.12 19.38
N GLN A 89 -21.57 -20.11 19.88
CA GLN A 89 -23.03 -20.06 19.94
C GLN A 89 -23.56 -19.06 20.98
N MET A 90 -22.83 -18.87 22.09
CA MET A 90 -23.08 -17.78 23.04
C MET A 90 -22.85 -16.41 22.39
N GLY A 91 -21.81 -16.27 21.57
CA GLY A 91 -21.55 -15.07 20.76
C GLY A 91 -22.65 -14.78 19.74
N HIS A 92 -23.12 -15.80 19.01
CA HIS A 92 -24.27 -15.66 18.10
C HIS A 92 -25.53 -15.16 18.82
N ALA A 93 -25.83 -15.67 20.02
CA ALA A 93 -26.98 -15.22 20.81
C ALA A 93 -26.82 -13.77 21.31
N ALA A 94 -25.61 -13.35 21.71
CA ALA A 94 -25.33 -11.96 22.08
C ALA A 94 -25.43 -11.01 20.87
N LYS A 95 -24.89 -11.42 19.71
CA LYS A 95 -24.97 -10.67 18.45
C LYS A 95 -26.42 -10.46 17.99
N LEU A 96 -27.27 -11.48 18.11
CA LEU A 96 -28.71 -11.38 17.83
C LEU A 96 -29.45 -10.46 18.82
N ALA A 97 -28.95 -10.32 20.05
CA ALA A 97 -29.50 -9.40 21.05
C ALA A 97 -29.01 -7.95 20.88
N GLY A 98 -28.10 -7.68 19.93
CA GLY A 98 -27.45 -6.38 19.74
C GLY A 98 -26.27 -6.11 20.69
N GLU A 99 -25.91 -7.08 21.54
CA GLU A 99 -24.81 -6.99 22.51
C GLU A 99 -23.46 -7.31 21.84
N LEU A 100 -23.00 -6.42 20.97
CA LEU A 100 -21.86 -6.66 20.08
C LEU A 100 -20.52 -6.85 20.82
N ASP A 101 -20.28 -6.12 21.91
CA ASP A 101 -19.05 -6.26 22.71
C ASP A 101 -18.97 -7.62 23.41
N GLU A 102 -20.09 -8.11 23.97
CA GLU A 102 -20.11 -9.46 24.57
C GLU A 102 -20.05 -10.55 23.49
N ALA A 103 -20.63 -10.32 22.30
CA ALA A 103 -20.43 -11.21 21.16
C ALA A 103 -18.94 -11.30 20.78
N ALA A 104 -18.25 -10.17 20.64
CA ALA A 104 -16.82 -10.11 20.34
C ALA A 104 -15.98 -10.85 21.40
N ALA A 105 -16.28 -10.65 22.69
CA ALA A 105 -15.63 -11.37 23.78
C ALA A 105 -15.87 -12.89 23.69
N CYS A 106 -17.09 -13.33 23.40
CA CYS A 106 -17.41 -14.75 23.23
C CYS A 106 -16.63 -15.38 22.07
N TYR A 107 -16.57 -14.72 20.91
CA TYR A 107 -15.84 -15.23 19.75
C TYR A 107 -14.31 -15.24 19.98
N ALA A 108 -13.77 -14.26 20.70
CA ALA A 108 -12.36 -14.27 21.11
C ALA A 108 -12.03 -15.46 22.03
N GLN A 109 -12.93 -15.80 22.97
CA GLN A 109 -12.76 -17.00 23.81
C GLN A 109 -12.81 -18.30 23.00
N ALA A 110 -13.67 -18.39 21.98
CA ALA A 110 -13.70 -19.54 21.06
C ALA A 110 -12.35 -19.69 20.32
N LEU A 111 -11.76 -18.58 19.86
CA LEU A 111 -10.44 -18.58 19.21
C LEU A 111 -9.28 -18.87 20.17
N MET A 112 -9.41 -18.50 21.46
CA MET A 112 -8.41 -18.83 22.49
C MET A 112 -8.33 -20.34 22.71
N LEU A 113 -9.48 -21.02 22.72
CA LEU A 113 -9.59 -22.47 22.84
C LEU A 113 -9.18 -23.19 21.55
N GLU A 114 -9.60 -22.66 20.40
CA GLU A 114 -9.28 -23.20 19.07
C GLU A 114 -8.84 -22.10 18.09
N PRO A 115 -7.52 -21.79 18.00
CA PRO A 115 -7.00 -20.76 17.09
C PRO A 115 -7.23 -21.05 15.60
N GLY A 116 -7.67 -22.27 15.26
CA GLY A 116 -8.07 -22.69 13.92
C GLY A 116 -9.54 -22.43 13.57
N HIS A 117 -10.38 -22.01 14.53
CA HIS A 117 -11.83 -21.99 14.38
C HIS A 117 -12.30 -20.94 13.36
N ALA A 118 -12.49 -21.36 12.10
CA ALA A 118 -12.77 -20.47 10.97
C ALA A 118 -14.02 -19.60 11.15
N ASP A 119 -15.07 -20.13 11.80
CA ASP A 119 -16.33 -19.41 12.00
C ASP A 119 -16.19 -18.28 13.04
N ALA A 120 -15.53 -18.54 14.17
CA ALA A 120 -15.20 -17.53 15.17
C ALA A 120 -14.27 -16.44 14.59
N LEU A 121 -13.33 -16.82 13.71
CA LEU A 121 -12.47 -15.86 13.01
C LEU A 121 -13.28 -14.94 12.06
N ARG A 122 -14.25 -15.49 11.31
CA ARG A 122 -15.16 -14.68 10.47
C ARG A 122 -15.97 -13.69 11.29
N GLU A 123 -16.47 -14.14 12.43
CA GLU A 123 -17.27 -13.31 13.34
C GLU A 123 -16.44 -12.20 14.02
N VAL A 124 -15.24 -12.50 14.54
CA VAL A 124 -14.35 -11.48 15.11
C VAL A 124 -13.89 -10.47 14.05
N HIS A 125 -13.48 -10.93 12.87
CA HIS A 125 -13.04 -10.04 11.79
C HIS A 125 -14.17 -9.10 11.34
N ALA A 126 -15.38 -9.62 11.14
CA ALA A 126 -16.56 -8.82 10.79
C ALA A 126 -16.96 -7.79 11.86
N LEU A 127 -16.80 -8.12 13.15
CA LEU A 127 -17.01 -7.14 14.24
C LEU A 127 -15.88 -6.10 14.32
N SER A 128 -14.64 -6.52 14.09
CA SER A 128 -13.45 -5.64 14.09
C SER A 128 -13.53 -4.59 12.97
N LEU A 129 -14.00 -4.99 11.78
CA LEU A 129 -14.28 -4.07 10.66
C LEU A 129 -15.38 -3.04 10.97
N ARG A 130 -16.27 -3.33 11.95
CA ARG A 130 -17.29 -2.40 12.46
C ARG A 130 -16.81 -1.57 13.65
N GLY A 131 -15.52 -1.63 14.00
CA GLY A 131 -14.92 -0.91 15.11
C GLY A 131 -15.11 -1.54 16.50
N ILE A 132 -15.82 -2.67 16.60
CA ILE A 132 -16.00 -3.41 17.86
C ILE A 132 -14.69 -4.14 18.18
N ARG A 133 -14.11 -3.89 19.36
CA ARG A 133 -12.82 -4.49 19.75
C ARG A 133 -13.03 -5.87 20.36
N ALA A 134 -12.25 -6.84 19.89
CA ALA A 134 -12.05 -8.13 20.54
C ALA A 134 -10.62 -8.20 21.09
N ASP A 135 -10.42 -8.75 22.30
CA ASP A 135 -9.07 -9.05 22.79
C ASP A 135 -8.53 -10.31 22.12
N VAL A 136 -7.74 -10.11 21.09
CA VAL A 136 -7.06 -11.15 20.30
C VAL A 136 -5.55 -11.14 20.53
N THR A 137 -5.05 -10.39 21.54
CA THR A 137 -3.61 -10.21 21.78
C THR A 137 -2.89 -11.55 22.04
N HIS A 138 -3.56 -12.46 22.75
CA HIS A 138 -3.10 -13.82 23.01
C HIS A 138 -2.92 -14.67 21.73
N LEU A 139 -3.66 -14.39 20.66
CA LEU A 139 -3.56 -15.09 19.38
C LEU A 139 -2.32 -14.70 18.58
N ASN A 140 -1.65 -13.59 18.90
CA ASN A 140 -0.41 -13.19 18.26
C ASN A 140 0.64 -14.32 18.35
N THR A 141 0.83 -14.91 19.54
CA THR A 141 1.77 -16.03 19.74
C THR A 141 1.38 -17.31 18.98
N ALA A 142 0.10 -17.50 18.66
CA ALA A 142 -0.40 -18.68 17.95
C ALA A 142 -0.37 -18.51 16.41
N TRP A 143 -0.67 -17.32 15.91
CA TRP A 143 -0.79 -17.04 14.47
C TRP A 143 0.45 -16.40 13.86
N ASN A 144 1.22 -15.63 14.63
CA ASN A 144 2.40 -14.89 14.17
C ASN A 144 3.71 -15.66 14.48
N GLN A 145 3.66 -16.99 14.40
CA GLN A 145 4.87 -17.81 14.43
C GLN A 145 5.49 -17.86 13.02
N PRO A 146 6.83 -17.76 12.89
CA PRO A 146 7.47 -17.95 11.60
C PRO A 146 7.08 -19.34 11.06
N PRO A 147 6.81 -19.48 9.74
CA PRO A 147 6.64 -20.80 9.16
C PRO A 147 7.87 -21.67 9.47
N PRO A 148 7.70 -22.99 9.65
CA PRO A 148 8.85 -23.88 9.83
C PRO A 148 9.82 -23.60 8.67
N ALA A 149 11.08 -23.34 9.00
CA ALA A 149 12.05 -22.90 8.02
C ALA A 149 12.04 -23.88 6.84
N MET A 150 11.86 -23.34 5.62
CA MET A 150 12.29 -24.05 4.42
C MET A 150 13.72 -24.52 4.69
N PRO A 151 14.10 -25.77 4.34
CA PRO A 151 15.45 -26.25 4.56
C PRO A 151 16.44 -25.50 3.67
N THR A 152 16.79 -24.29 4.10
CA THR A 152 17.93 -23.55 3.62
C THR A 152 19.15 -24.23 4.21
N GLU A 153 20.02 -24.73 3.35
CA GLU A 153 21.35 -25.20 3.74
C GLU A 153 22.11 -24.00 4.34
N ASP A 154 21.98 -23.80 5.65
CA ASP A 154 22.78 -22.84 6.39
C ASP A 154 24.25 -23.25 6.19
N PRO A 155 25.06 -22.43 5.48
CA PRO A 155 26.43 -22.79 5.17
C PRO A 155 27.26 -23.03 6.44
N VAL A 156 26.89 -22.41 7.56
CA VAL A 156 27.53 -22.60 8.86
C VAL A 156 27.23 -23.99 9.42
N HIS A 157 25.99 -24.46 9.31
CA HIS A 157 25.59 -25.80 9.75
C HIS A 157 26.22 -26.91 8.89
N ALA A 158 26.23 -26.73 7.56
CA ALA A 158 26.89 -27.65 6.65
C ALA A 158 28.41 -27.71 6.88
N LEU A 159 29.05 -26.55 7.10
CA LEU A 159 30.48 -26.47 7.43
C LEU A 159 30.80 -27.06 8.81
N SER A 160 29.91 -26.88 9.80
CA SER A 160 30.05 -27.48 11.13
C SER A 160 29.95 -29.01 11.08
N ALA A 161 29.02 -29.56 10.32
CA ALA A 161 28.89 -31.00 10.11
C ALA A 161 30.13 -31.60 9.40
N LEU A 162 30.68 -30.90 8.40
CA LEU A 162 31.95 -31.28 7.76
C LEU A 162 33.14 -31.20 8.72
N LEU A 163 33.18 -30.19 9.60
CA LEU A 163 34.21 -30.03 10.64
C LEU A 163 34.16 -31.13 11.71
N GLU A 164 32.98 -31.58 12.11
CA GLU A 164 32.82 -32.71 13.04
C GLU A 164 33.20 -34.03 12.37
N ALA A 165 32.73 -34.28 11.15
CA ALA A 165 33.13 -35.46 10.37
C ALA A 165 34.65 -35.55 10.15
N ALA A 166 35.32 -34.42 9.89
CA ALA A 166 36.77 -34.35 9.73
C ALA A 166 37.57 -34.48 11.05
N ARG A 167 36.90 -34.37 12.21
CA ARG A 167 37.50 -34.62 13.54
C ARG A 167 37.32 -36.06 14.00
N SER A 168 36.29 -36.76 13.51
CA SER A 168 36.03 -38.16 13.84
C SER A 168 36.77 -39.14 12.93
N GLN A 169 37.83 -39.73 13.49
CA GLN A 169 38.49 -40.99 13.11
C GLN A 169 39.71 -40.97 12.18
N GLU A 170 40.56 -41.96 12.44
CA GLU A 170 41.85 -42.23 11.81
C GLU A 170 41.66 -42.74 10.37
N LEU A 171 42.36 -42.13 9.41
CA LEU A 171 42.29 -42.53 8.01
C LEU A 171 43.24 -43.71 7.71
N PRO A 172 42.77 -44.76 6.99
CA PRO A 172 43.62 -45.87 6.59
C PRO A 172 44.70 -45.45 5.57
N PRO A 173 45.84 -46.15 5.51
CA PRO A 173 46.97 -45.76 4.67
C PRO A 173 46.62 -45.84 3.18
N GLY A 174 46.56 -44.69 2.52
CA GLY A 174 46.26 -44.57 1.08
C GLY A 174 45.52 -43.30 0.67
N GLN A 175 44.94 -42.53 1.61
CA GLN A 175 44.14 -41.33 1.31
C GLN A 175 44.72 -40.01 1.89
N ALA A 176 46.02 -39.98 2.22
CA ALA A 176 46.65 -38.84 2.87
C ALA A 176 46.57 -37.53 2.07
N GLU A 177 46.73 -37.58 0.74
CA GLU A 177 46.66 -36.39 -0.14
C GLU A 177 45.25 -35.77 -0.18
N SER A 178 44.20 -36.60 -0.17
CA SER A 178 42.79 -36.13 -0.18
C SER A 178 42.45 -35.40 1.12
N ALA A 179 42.91 -35.92 2.26
CA ALA A 179 42.74 -35.27 3.56
C ALA A 179 43.57 -33.98 3.70
N GLN A 180 44.71 -33.88 3.03
CA GLN A 180 45.49 -32.65 2.98
C GLN A 180 44.81 -31.58 2.12
N HIS A 181 44.28 -31.94 0.94
CA HIS A 181 43.52 -31.01 0.11
C HIS A 181 42.26 -30.50 0.82
N ALA A 182 41.54 -31.37 1.53
CA ALA A 182 40.40 -30.97 2.35
C ALA A 182 40.80 -29.99 3.48
N ARG A 183 41.94 -30.21 4.14
CA ARG A 183 42.47 -29.28 5.17
C ARG A 183 42.90 -27.92 4.60
N GLU A 184 43.48 -27.90 3.41
CA GLU A 184 43.88 -26.66 2.72
C GLU A 184 42.66 -25.84 2.28
N GLN A 185 41.61 -26.49 1.74
CA GLN A 185 40.34 -25.83 1.46
C GLN A 185 39.66 -25.29 2.72
N LEU A 186 39.68 -26.06 3.82
CA LEU A 186 39.11 -25.65 5.11
C LEU A 186 39.88 -24.46 5.72
N ALA A 187 41.22 -24.44 5.62
CA ALA A 187 42.04 -23.32 6.06
C ALA A 187 41.76 -22.06 5.24
N SER A 188 41.60 -22.19 3.91
CA SER A 188 41.19 -21.08 3.03
C SER A 188 39.80 -20.54 3.39
N ALA A 189 38.83 -21.42 3.66
CA ALA A 189 37.49 -21.04 4.09
C ALA A 189 37.49 -20.30 5.45
N VAL A 190 38.26 -20.78 6.43
CA VAL A 190 38.42 -20.11 7.74
C VAL A 190 39.09 -18.75 7.61
N GLU A 191 40.07 -18.61 6.70
CA GLU A 191 40.74 -17.33 6.46
C GLU A 191 39.83 -16.32 5.71
N ILE A 192 38.96 -16.80 4.82
CA ILE A 192 37.89 -16.01 4.20
C ILE A 192 36.86 -15.59 5.25
N LEU A 193 36.46 -16.49 6.15
CA LEU A 193 35.53 -16.19 7.25
C LEU A 193 36.11 -15.19 8.26
N ARG A 194 37.42 -15.23 8.53
CA ARG A 194 38.12 -14.18 9.31
C ARG A 194 38.15 -12.83 8.60
N LYS A 195 38.28 -12.81 7.27
CA LYS A 195 38.19 -11.56 6.48
C LYS A 195 36.74 -11.05 6.35
N LEU A 196 35.76 -11.93 6.52
CA LEU A 196 34.33 -11.62 6.59
C LEU A 196 33.85 -11.29 8.03
N ASP A 197 34.76 -11.14 9.00
CA ASP A 197 34.39 -10.69 10.34
C ASP A 197 33.85 -9.25 10.30
N ARG A 198 32.51 -9.15 10.20
CA ARG A 198 31.75 -7.91 10.09
C ARG A 198 31.99 -6.94 11.26
N ASN A 199 32.63 -7.38 12.34
CA ASN A 199 33.01 -6.53 13.46
C ASN A 199 34.10 -5.50 13.11
N ALA A 200 34.92 -5.73 12.08
CA ALA A 200 35.93 -4.75 11.65
C ALA A 200 35.32 -3.42 11.15
N LEU A 201 34.08 -3.44 10.64
CA LEU A 201 33.34 -2.23 10.23
C LEU A 201 32.64 -1.51 11.41
N ARG A 202 32.51 -2.15 12.57
CA ARG A 202 31.81 -1.57 13.74
C ARG A 202 32.71 -0.82 14.72
N GLN A 203 34.04 -0.97 14.66
CA GLN A 203 34.93 -0.42 15.70
C GLN A 203 35.13 1.12 15.67
N HIS A 204 34.56 1.86 14.70
CA HIS A 204 34.73 3.31 14.58
C HIS A 204 33.44 4.14 14.42
N GLN A 205 32.27 3.60 14.81
CA GLN A 205 31.07 4.43 14.98
C GLN A 205 30.47 4.25 16.39
N PRO A 206 30.22 5.33 17.16
CA PRO A 206 29.48 5.24 18.42
C PRO A 206 28.05 4.77 18.15
N ALA A 207 27.49 3.98 19.07
CA ALA A 207 26.23 3.26 18.89
C ALA A 207 25.01 4.14 18.57
N ASP A 208 25.06 5.44 18.88
CA ASP A 208 23.96 6.40 18.72
C ASP A 208 23.69 6.89 17.28
N ARG A 209 24.33 6.31 16.25
CA ARG A 209 24.19 6.77 14.84
C ARG A 209 23.73 5.73 13.82
N VAL A 210 23.36 4.51 14.23
CA VAL A 210 22.75 3.54 13.30
C VAL A 210 21.34 3.99 12.93
N ALA A 211 21.02 4.06 11.63
CA ALA A 211 19.69 4.44 11.16
C ALA A 211 18.66 3.34 11.49
N THR A 212 17.61 3.69 12.23
CA THR A 212 16.48 2.78 12.47
C THR A 212 15.47 2.88 11.33
N PHE A 213 15.22 1.77 10.65
CA PHE A 213 14.28 1.68 9.53
C PHE A 213 12.89 1.27 10.01
N VAL A 214 11.85 1.80 9.36
CA VAL A 214 10.47 1.30 9.43
C VAL A 214 9.93 1.24 8.01
N PHE A 215 9.51 0.06 7.56
CA PHE A 215 8.94 -0.11 6.21
C PHE A 215 7.43 0.06 6.23
N ASP A 216 6.92 0.90 5.35
CA ASP A 216 5.50 1.02 5.09
C ASP A 216 5.05 -0.01 4.04
N ALA A 217 4.22 -0.95 4.48
CA ALA A 217 3.63 -2.02 3.68
C ALA A 217 2.13 -1.78 3.38
N THR A 218 1.64 -0.55 3.60
CA THR A 218 0.22 -0.18 3.42
C THR A 218 -0.31 -0.57 2.05
N ASP A 219 0.37 -0.15 0.98
CA ASP A 219 0.00 -0.46 -0.41
C ASP A 219 -0.16 -1.97 -0.66
N LEU A 220 0.84 -2.75 -0.23
CA LEU A 220 0.88 -4.19 -0.42
C LEU A 220 -0.24 -4.91 0.36
N ILE A 221 -0.55 -4.47 1.58
CA ILE A 221 -1.61 -5.06 2.42
C ILE A 221 -3.00 -4.70 1.87
N HIS A 222 -3.23 -3.45 1.43
CA HIS A 222 -4.47 -3.08 0.76
C HIS A 222 -4.63 -3.81 -0.58
N HIS A 223 -3.55 -4.02 -1.34
CA HIS A 223 -3.56 -4.84 -2.55
C HIS A 223 -3.98 -6.28 -2.26
N PHE A 224 -3.39 -6.92 -1.23
CA PHE A 224 -3.71 -8.31 -0.88
C PHE A 224 -5.19 -8.54 -0.55
N ARG A 225 -5.89 -7.55 0.04
CA ARG A 225 -7.34 -7.62 0.29
C ARG A 225 -8.18 -7.72 -0.99
N GLY A 226 -7.66 -7.25 -2.13
CA GLY A 226 -8.33 -7.29 -3.43
C GLY A 226 -7.77 -8.30 -4.44
N SER A 227 -6.48 -8.66 -4.34
CA SER A 227 -5.80 -9.58 -5.27
C SER A 227 -4.60 -10.28 -4.65
N ARG A 228 -4.50 -11.60 -4.85
CA ARG A 228 -3.31 -12.40 -4.51
C ARG A 228 -2.12 -12.15 -5.45
N LEU A 229 -2.36 -11.82 -6.72
CA LEU A 229 -1.29 -11.61 -7.70
C LEU A 229 -0.78 -10.16 -7.64
N PRO A 230 0.51 -9.91 -7.37
CA PRO A 230 1.08 -8.57 -7.26
C PRO A 230 1.28 -7.90 -8.63
N THR A 231 1.14 -6.57 -8.71
CA THR A 231 1.60 -5.80 -9.88
C THR A 231 3.10 -5.51 -9.79
N GLY A 232 3.67 -4.80 -10.77
CA GLY A 232 5.09 -4.43 -10.76
C GLY A 232 5.55 -3.70 -9.49
N ILE A 233 4.75 -2.77 -8.97
CA ILE A 233 5.08 -2.02 -7.74
C ILE A 233 5.02 -2.93 -6.49
N GLN A 234 4.05 -3.84 -6.40
CA GLN A 234 4.00 -4.81 -5.30
C GLN A 234 5.14 -5.85 -5.38
N ARG A 235 5.55 -6.29 -6.58
CA ARG A 235 6.74 -7.16 -6.74
C ARG A 235 8.00 -6.46 -6.23
N VAL A 236 8.22 -5.20 -6.58
CA VAL A 236 9.36 -4.40 -6.09
C VAL A 236 9.33 -4.25 -4.56
N GLN A 237 8.16 -4.01 -3.96
CA GLN A 237 8.01 -3.98 -2.49
C GLN A 237 8.36 -5.32 -1.85
N LEU A 238 7.79 -6.43 -2.35
CA LEU A 238 8.02 -7.77 -1.83
C LEU A 238 9.52 -8.10 -1.79
N GLU A 239 10.22 -7.87 -2.89
CA GLU A 239 11.64 -8.20 -2.99
C GLU A 239 12.51 -7.24 -2.17
N LEU A 240 12.25 -5.92 -2.17
CA LEU A 240 13.03 -4.95 -1.40
C LEU A 240 12.84 -5.08 0.11
N ILE A 241 11.61 -5.29 0.59
CA ILE A 241 11.34 -5.53 2.02
C ILE A 241 12.07 -6.81 2.45
N SER A 242 11.92 -7.90 1.69
CA SER A 242 12.58 -9.18 1.96
C SER A 242 14.11 -9.07 1.93
N ALA A 243 14.66 -8.30 0.99
CA ALA A 243 16.10 -8.09 0.82
C ALA A 243 16.73 -7.15 1.85
N ALA A 244 15.97 -6.21 2.41
CA ALA A 244 16.43 -5.26 3.42
C ALA A 244 16.32 -5.79 4.86
N HIS A 245 15.72 -6.96 5.07
CA HIS A 245 15.68 -7.63 6.36
C HIS A 245 17.03 -8.28 6.70
N GLU A 246 17.66 -7.90 7.81
CA GLU A 246 18.80 -8.64 8.34
C GLU A 246 18.34 -9.96 9.00
N PRO A 247 18.98 -11.11 8.74
CA PRO A 247 18.70 -12.35 9.44
C PRO A 247 18.84 -12.19 10.96
N GLY A 248 17.73 -12.33 11.68
CA GLY A 248 17.66 -12.19 13.14
C GLY A 248 17.33 -10.78 13.66
N CYS A 249 17.23 -9.76 12.81
CA CYS A 249 16.80 -8.41 13.20
C CYS A 249 15.90 -7.79 12.11
N PRO A 250 14.62 -8.20 12.01
CA PRO A 250 13.69 -7.65 11.03
C PRO A 250 13.40 -6.18 11.34
N ALA A 251 13.39 -5.34 10.30
CA ALA A 251 12.94 -3.95 10.45
C ALA A 251 11.42 -3.92 10.63
N PRO A 252 10.87 -3.14 11.59
CA PRO A 252 9.42 -3.06 11.79
C PRO A 252 8.68 -2.69 10.50
N MET A 253 7.60 -3.43 10.23
CA MET A 253 6.70 -3.17 9.12
C MET A 253 5.40 -2.57 9.66
N ILE A 254 4.86 -1.58 8.97
CA ILE A 254 3.63 -0.89 9.38
C ILE A 254 2.59 -0.82 8.25
N CYS A 255 1.33 -0.69 8.65
CA CYS A 255 0.19 -0.48 7.78
C CYS A 255 -0.63 0.71 8.28
N TYR A 256 -1.03 1.58 7.37
CA TYR A 256 -1.93 2.70 7.62
C TYR A 256 -3.39 2.30 7.37
N LEU A 257 -4.25 2.45 8.40
CA LEU A 257 -5.69 2.13 8.34
C LEU A 257 -6.56 3.34 8.74
N GLY A 258 -6.47 4.43 7.98
CA GLY A 258 -7.40 5.57 8.12
C GLY A 258 -7.29 6.24 9.50
N GLU A 259 -8.44 6.44 10.16
CA GLU A 259 -8.49 7.03 11.51
C GLU A 259 -7.80 6.18 12.60
N ARG A 260 -7.53 4.89 12.36
CA ARG A 260 -6.72 4.06 13.28
C ARG A 260 -5.24 4.42 13.23
N GLY A 261 -4.81 5.21 12.24
CA GLY A 261 -3.42 5.61 12.05
C GLY A 261 -2.54 4.45 11.63
N TRP A 262 -1.33 4.44 12.19
CA TRP A 262 -0.30 3.44 11.93
C TRP A 262 -0.43 2.26 12.88
N LEU A 263 -0.38 1.05 12.34
CA LEU A 263 -0.40 -0.21 13.09
C LEU A 263 0.80 -1.06 12.69
N GLU A 264 1.37 -1.81 13.63
CA GLU A 264 2.44 -2.76 13.33
C GLU A 264 1.87 -4.00 12.59
N VAL A 265 2.60 -4.48 11.60
CA VAL A 265 2.21 -5.63 10.77
C VAL A 265 2.77 -6.92 11.37
N PRO A 266 1.93 -7.93 11.68
CA PRO A 266 2.40 -9.24 12.14
C PRO A 266 3.35 -9.91 11.13
N GLY A 267 4.65 -9.83 11.39
CA GLY A 267 5.70 -10.12 10.40
C GLY A 267 5.69 -11.54 9.84
N ALA A 268 5.32 -12.55 10.62
CA ALA A 268 5.27 -13.93 10.14
C ALA A 268 4.04 -14.21 9.25
N LEU A 269 2.88 -13.63 9.58
CA LEU A 269 1.69 -13.68 8.71
C LEU A 269 1.94 -12.94 7.40
N PHE A 270 2.58 -11.76 7.46
CA PHE A 270 3.00 -11.03 6.27
C PHE A 270 3.98 -11.85 5.42
N ALA A 271 5.00 -12.46 6.03
CA ALA A 271 5.93 -13.34 5.32
C ALA A 271 5.22 -14.56 4.69
N ARG A 272 4.22 -15.14 5.36
CA ARG A 272 3.39 -16.23 4.80
C ARG A 272 2.60 -15.75 3.59
N LEU A 273 1.97 -14.57 3.64
CA LEU A 273 1.28 -13.98 2.47
C LEU A 273 2.26 -13.74 1.32
N CYS A 274 3.45 -13.21 1.61
CA CYS A 274 4.51 -13.04 0.61
C CYS A 274 4.92 -14.37 -0.04
N GLN A 275 5.08 -15.45 0.74
CA GLN A 275 5.35 -16.79 0.22
C GLN A 275 4.22 -17.30 -0.69
N MET A 276 2.95 -17.12 -0.28
CA MET A 276 1.78 -17.50 -1.08
C MET A 276 1.61 -16.65 -2.34
N CYS A 277 2.19 -15.45 -2.41
CA CYS A 277 2.28 -14.66 -3.65
C CYS A 277 3.40 -15.14 -4.58
N LEU A 278 4.45 -15.77 -4.04
CA LEU A 278 5.70 -16.07 -4.74
C LEU A 278 5.86 -17.57 -5.08
N GLY A 279 4.82 -18.35 -4.88
CA GLY A 279 4.73 -19.79 -5.16
C GLY A 279 3.46 -20.38 -4.53
N HIS A 280 3.27 -21.71 -4.46
CA HIS A 280 3.84 -22.74 -5.36
C HIS A 280 3.05 -24.07 -5.37
N GLY A 281 2.10 -24.26 -4.44
CA GLY A 281 1.42 -25.54 -4.20
C GLY A 281 -0.11 -25.48 -4.36
N ASN A 282 -0.79 -26.52 -3.84
CA ASN A 282 -2.26 -26.66 -3.78
C ASN A 282 -2.96 -25.67 -2.82
N GLU A 283 -2.40 -24.47 -2.64
CA GLU A 283 -2.85 -23.47 -1.68
C GLU A 283 -4.20 -22.88 -2.11
N THR A 284 -5.25 -23.26 -1.37
CA THR A 284 -6.62 -22.86 -1.70
C THR A 284 -6.85 -21.38 -1.42
N GLU A 285 -7.81 -20.79 -2.14
CA GLU A 285 -8.33 -19.44 -1.83
C GLU A 285 -8.75 -19.30 -0.35
N SER A 286 -9.25 -20.39 0.25
CA SER A 286 -9.61 -20.42 1.68
C SER A 286 -8.41 -20.17 2.60
N GLU A 287 -7.22 -20.68 2.29
CA GLU A 287 -6.01 -20.47 3.10
C GLU A 287 -5.52 -19.02 2.99
N TRP A 288 -5.59 -18.45 1.79
CA TRP A 288 -5.25 -17.04 1.53
C TRP A 288 -6.17 -16.11 2.35
N GLN A 289 -7.48 -16.30 2.23
CA GLN A 289 -8.47 -15.52 2.97
C GLN A 289 -8.33 -15.69 4.49
N GLN A 290 -8.14 -16.91 5.00
CA GLN A 290 -7.90 -17.14 6.44
C GLN A 290 -6.63 -16.43 6.94
N THR A 291 -5.55 -16.43 6.15
CA THR A 291 -4.29 -15.77 6.54
C THR A 291 -4.45 -14.24 6.58
N LEU A 292 -5.14 -13.65 5.59
CA LEU A 292 -5.47 -12.22 5.60
C LEU A 292 -6.39 -11.84 6.77
N MET A 293 -7.41 -12.65 7.06
CA MET A 293 -8.31 -12.41 8.18
C MET A 293 -7.58 -12.44 9.53
N ARG A 294 -6.61 -13.36 9.72
CA ARG A 294 -5.75 -13.37 10.91
C ARG A 294 -4.90 -12.10 11.00
N LEU A 295 -4.30 -11.67 9.89
CA LEU A 295 -3.49 -10.45 9.82
C LEU A 295 -4.33 -9.22 10.20
N ASP A 296 -5.48 -9.03 9.54
CA ASP A 296 -6.42 -7.93 9.80
C ASP A 296 -6.94 -7.96 11.24
N THR A 297 -7.30 -9.13 11.75
CA THR A 297 -7.81 -9.29 13.12
C THR A 297 -6.76 -8.85 14.15
N LEU A 298 -5.51 -9.28 14.01
CA LEU A 298 -4.43 -8.85 14.90
C LEU A 298 -4.14 -7.34 14.78
N MET A 299 -4.09 -6.79 13.56
CA MET A 299 -3.87 -5.35 13.36
C MET A 299 -5.02 -4.52 13.97
N LEU A 300 -6.28 -4.88 13.71
CA LEU A 300 -7.45 -4.16 14.23
C LEU A 300 -7.63 -4.32 15.74
N GLY A 301 -7.13 -5.40 16.34
CA GLY A 301 -7.02 -5.59 17.79
C GLY A 301 -5.84 -4.85 18.44
N SER A 302 -4.84 -4.42 17.67
CA SER A 302 -3.62 -3.78 18.18
C SER A 302 -3.80 -2.29 18.51
N GLU A 303 -2.91 -1.80 19.39
CA GLU A 303 -2.75 -0.38 19.66
C GLU A 303 -2.02 0.33 18.49
N ALA A 304 -2.06 1.66 18.50
CA ALA A 304 -1.37 2.47 17.50
C ALA A 304 0.16 2.38 17.67
N MET A 305 0.87 2.30 16.55
CA MET A 305 2.33 2.13 16.49
C MET A 305 3.08 3.25 17.23
N VAL A 306 4.00 2.83 18.10
CA VAL A 306 4.97 3.71 18.75
C VAL A 306 6.26 3.66 17.95
N PHE A 307 6.48 4.66 17.10
CA PHE A 307 7.69 4.71 16.27
C PHE A 307 8.94 4.87 17.14
N PRO A 308 10.05 4.19 16.80
CA PRO A 308 11.36 4.52 17.36
C PRO A 308 11.69 5.99 17.07
N ARG A 309 12.27 6.68 18.05
CA ARG A 309 12.61 8.11 17.90
C ARG A 309 13.60 8.30 16.75
N GLY A 310 13.29 9.22 15.83
CA GLY A 310 14.15 9.49 14.68
C GLY A 310 14.15 8.40 13.60
N ALA A 311 13.19 7.45 13.61
CA ALA A 311 13.13 6.39 12.60
C ALA A 311 12.92 6.93 11.18
N TRP A 312 13.51 6.24 10.21
CA TRP A 312 13.31 6.46 8.78
C TRP A 312 12.13 5.59 8.30
N LEU A 313 11.00 6.24 8.06
CA LEU A 313 9.81 5.68 7.45
C LEU A 313 9.99 5.64 5.93
N VAL A 314 10.24 4.44 5.40
CA VAL A 314 10.45 4.20 3.97
C VAL A 314 9.17 3.62 3.37
N SER A 315 8.51 4.39 2.49
CA SER A 315 7.31 3.96 1.76
C SER A 315 7.69 3.53 0.35
N LEU A 316 7.57 2.22 0.09
CA LEU A 316 8.03 1.57 -1.14
C LEU A 316 6.90 1.39 -2.18
N GLY A 317 5.64 1.50 -1.77
CA GLY A 317 4.45 1.39 -2.60
C GLY A 317 3.77 2.73 -2.91
N THR A 318 2.51 2.70 -3.33
CA THR A 318 1.72 3.93 -3.51
C THR A 318 1.20 4.42 -2.15
N SER A 319 1.44 5.68 -1.79
CA SER A 319 1.10 6.26 -0.46
C SER A 319 0.00 7.33 -0.49
N TRP A 320 -0.72 7.41 -1.60
CA TRP A 320 -1.87 8.29 -1.87
C TRP A 320 -3.19 7.87 -1.20
N PHE A 321 -3.14 7.40 0.05
CA PHE A 321 -4.34 7.12 0.84
C PHE A 321 -4.87 8.40 1.52
N PRO A 322 -6.20 8.54 1.72
CA PRO A 322 -6.77 9.67 2.45
C PRO A 322 -6.10 9.83 3.82
N GLU A 323 -5.72 11.05 4.18
CA GLU A 323 -5.10 11.41 5.47
C GLU A 323 -3.78 10.69 5.83
N TYR A 324 -3.18 9.94 4.90
CA TYR A 324 -1.89 9.29 5.11
C TYR A 324 -0.79 10.30 5.49
N LEU A 325 -0.70 11.43 4.76
CA LEU A 325 0.32 12.45 5.00
C LEU A 325 0.07 13.28 6.26
N LEU A 326 -1.19 13.38 6.72
CA LEU A 326 -1.48 13.85 8.08
C LEU A 326 -0.84 12.91 9.11
N HIS A 327 -1.00 11.60 8.96
CA HIS A 327 -0.42 10.62 9.88
C HIS A 327 1.11 10.51 9.78
N VAL A 328 1.71 10.77 8.61
CA VAL A 328 3.16 11.04 8.50
C VAL A 328 3.52 12.23 9.37
N ARG A 329 2.89 13.39 9.18
CA ARG A 329 3.16 14.64 9.93
C ARG A 329 2.99 14.48 11.45
N LEU A 330 1.98 13.74 11.90
CA LEU A 330 1.80 13.38 13.31
C LEU A 330 2.97 12.54 13.83
N ALA A 331 3.43 11.54 13.07
CA ALA A 331 4.61 10.75 13.43
C ALA A 331 5.90 11.58 13.43
N LYS A 332 6.08 12.50 12.48
CA LYS A 332 7.20 13.47 12.45
C LYS A 332 7.19 14.36 13.69
N ARG A 333 6.03 14.93 14.07
CA ARG A 333 5.89 15.80 15.25
C ARG A 333 6.07 15.05 16.58
N ARG A 334 5.53 13.83 16.70
CA ARG A 334 5.51 13.06 17.97
C ARG A 334 6.79 12.26 18.23
N TYR A 335 7.41 11.74 17.17
CA TYR A 335 8.53 10.79 17.28
C TYR A 335 9.80 11.25 16.53
N GLY A 336 9.76 12.37 15.80
CA GLY A 336 10.89 12.82 14.98
C GLY A 336 11.15 11.94 13.76
N VAL A 337 10.15 11.18 13.29
CA VAL A 337 10.24 10.33 12.10
C VAL A 337 10.69 11.13 10.88
N ARG A 338 11.46 10.49 10.00
CA ARG A 338 11.86 11.01 8.70
C ARG A 338 11.18 10.19 7.60
N TYR A 339 10.51 10.86 6.67
CA TYR A 339 9.69 10.23 5.64
C TYR A 339 10.43 10.20 4.31
N VAL A 340 10.44 9.03 3.68
CA VAL A 340 11.09 8.76 2.40
C VAL A 340 10.13 8.00 1.48
N PRO A 341 9.41 8.69 0.57
CA PRO A 341 8.64 8.03 -0.48
C PRO A 341 9.56 7.50 -1.58
N PHE A 342 9.20 6.34 -2.14
CA PHE A 342 9.76 5.80 -3.36
C PHE A 342 8.89 6.19 -4.55
N VAL A 343 9.33 7.19 -5.32
CA VAL A 343 8.62 7.67 -6.50
C VAL A 343 8.99 6.78 -7.68
N HIS A 344 8.03 5.99 -8.17
CA HIS A 344 8.24 5.06 -9.29
C HIS A 344 8.13 5.75 -10.66
N ASP A 345 7.29 6.77 -10.79
CA ASP A 345 7.21 7.62 -11.98
C ASP A 345 6.43 8.90 -11.66
N LEU A 346 6.38 9.81 -12.64
CA LEU A 346 5.51 10.99 -12.64
C LEU A 346 4.56 10.98 -13.85
N ILE A 347 4.11 9.80 -14.31
CA ILE A 347 3.23 9.67 -15.50
C ILE A 347 2.02 10.61 -15.43
N PRO A 348 1.27 10.74 -14.31
CA PRO A 348 0.10 11.62 -14.27
C PRO A 348 0.42 13.12 -14.33
N VAL A 349 1.71 13.51 -14.20
CA VAL A 349 2.18 14.91 -14.29
C VAL A 349 2.87 15.20 -15.61
N VAL A 350 3.59 14.22 -16.18
CA VAL A 350 4.35 14.36 -17.43
C VAL A 350 3.48 14.02 -18.65
N MET A 351 2.54 13.08 -18.51
CA MET A 351 1.72 12.51 -19.58
C MET A 351 0.21 12.43 -19.16
N PRO A 352 -0.40 13.50 -18.61
CA PRO A 352 -1.75 13.47 -18.02
C PRO A 352 -2.85 13.04 -19.02
N GLU A 353 -2.70 13.31 -20.30
CA GLU A 353 -3.65 12.96 -21.36
C GLU A 353 -3.83 11.43 -21.52
N TYR A 354 -2.80 10.66 -21.13
CA TYR A 354 -2.80 9.20 -21.11
C TYR A 354 -3.41 8.59 -19.83
N CYS A 355 -3.65 9.41 -18.81
CA CYS A 355 -4.29 9.02 -17.54
C CYS A 355 -5.81 9.21 -17.58
N VAL A 356 -6.49 8.84 -16.49
CA VAL A 356 -7.87 9.26 -16.19
C VAL A 356 -7.83 10.41 -15.18
N ASP A 357 -8.78 11.33 -15.23
CA ASP A 357 -8.70 12.61 -14.48
C ASP A 357 -8.58 12.40 -12.96
N ASP A 358 -9.30 11.43 -12.42
CA ASP A 358 -9.26 10.98 -11.02
C ASP A 358 -7.88 10.41 -10.58
N LEU A 359 -7.15 9.78 -11.51
CA LEU A 359 -5.76 9.32 -11.30
C LEU A 359 -4.81 10.52 -11.26
N VAL A 360 -5.00 11.52 -12.12
CA VAL A 360 -4.21 12.76 -12.12
C VAL A 360 -4.42 13.53 -10.84
N ASP A 361 -5.68 13.77 -10.44
CA ASP A 361 -6.04 14.56 -9.27
C ASP A 361 -5.47 13.99 -7.96
N ARG A 362 -5.69 12.68 -7.71
CA ARG A 362 -5.08 12.01 -6.55
C ARG A 362 -3.56 12.05 -6.58
N PHE A 363 -2.94 11.84 -7.73
CA PHE A 363 -1.47 11.82 -7.84
C PHE A 363 -0.86 13.21 -7.63
N VAL A 364 -1.43 14.26 -8.22
CA VAL A 364 -0.98 15.64 -8.04
C VAL A 364 -1.16 16.07 -6.58
N THR A 365 -2.31 15.75 -5.98
CA THR A 365 -2.57 16.01 -4.55
C THR A 365 -1.55 15.29 -3.65
N TRP A 366 -1.30 13.99 -3.88
CA TRP A 366 -0.27 13.25 -3.16
C TRP A 366 1.13 13.84 -3.38
N LEU A 367 1.48 14.25 -4.61
CA LEU A 367 2.81 14.79 -4.94
C LEU A 367 3.07 16.14 -4.26
N LEU A 368 2.09 17.05 -4.29
CA LEU A 368 2.13 18.30 -3.53
C LEU A 368 2.34 18.03 -2.03
N GLY A 369 1.64 17.01 -1.50
CA GLY A 369 1.80 16.57 -0.13
C GLY A 369 3.17 15.93 0.14
N ALA A 370 3.71 15.13 -0.78
CA ALA A 370 5.02 14.52 -0.65
C ALA A 370 6.12 15.57 -0.58
N PHE A 371 6.05 16.63 -1.41
CA PHE A 371 6.95 17.78 -1.32
C PHE A 371 6.90 18.50 0.03
N ALA A 372 5.72 18.61 0.64
CA ALA A 372 5.57 19.24 1.95
C ALA A 372 6.08 18.39 3.14
N HIS A 373 6.21 17.06 2.98
CA HIS A 373 6.44 16.14 4.11
C HIS A 373 7.72 15.28 4.02
N ALA A 374 8.24 15.00 2.82
CA ALA A 374 9.39 14.12 2.64
C ALA A 374 10.71 14.81 3.03
N ASP A 375 11.60 14.07 3.69
CA ASP A 375 12.94 14.54 4.03
C ASP A 375 13.95 14.18 2.93
N ARG A 376 13.71 13.07 2.24
CA ARG A 376 14.52 12.49 1.15
C ARG A 376 13.60 11.72 0.20
N TYR A 377 14.09 11.37 -0.99
CA TYR A 377 13.35 10.61 -1.98
C TYR A 377 14.16 9.41 -2.46
N LEU A 378 13.48 8.29 -2.68
CA LEU A 378 13.97 7.21 -3.54
C LEU A 378 13.30 7.36 -4.91
N VAL A 379 14.04 7.11 -5.99
CA VAL A 379 13.51 7.04 -7.36
C VAL A 379 14.14 5.88 -8.11
N ASN A 380 13.44 5.33 -9.09
CA ASN A 380 13.87 4.09 -9.77
C ASN A 380 14.75 4.33 -11.01
N SER A 381 14.81 5.55 -11.54
CA SER A 381 15.61 5.91 -12.72
C SER A 381 16.10 7.36 -12.64
N GLU A 382 17.11 7.71 -13.45
CA GLU A 382 17.52 9.11 -13.63
C GLU A 382 16.44 9.92 -14.34
N SER A 383 15.62 9.30 -15.20
CA SER A 383 14.42 9.96 -15.74
C SER A 383 13.50 10.40 -14.62
N THR A 384 13.03 9.47 -13.79
CA THR A 384 12.16 9.79 -12.65
C THR A 384 12.81 10.82 -11.71
N ARG A 385 14.14 10.80 -11.52
CA ARG A 385 14.86 11.87 -10.79
C ARG A 385 14.70 13.25 -11.46
N ARG A 386 14.97 13.35 -12.77
CA ARG A 386 14.84 14.61 -13.53
C ARG A 386 13.40 15.13 -13.48
N ASP A 387 12.43 14.25 -13.68
CA ASP A 387 11.01 14.60 -13.71
C ASP A 387 10.52 15.05 -12.33
N LEU A 388 10.93 14.39 -11.25
CA LEU A 388 10.67 14.80 -9.86
C LEU A 388 11.28 16.19 -9.57
N MET A 389 12.54 16.41 -9.95
CA MET A 389 13.20 17.71 -9.76
C MET A 389 12.55 18.82 -10.59
N ALA A 390 12.11 18.53 -11.82
CA ALA A 390 11.40 19.49 -12.66
C ALA A 390 10.02 19.85 -12.09
N ALA A 391 9.29 18.87 -11.55
CA ALA A 391 8.05 19.11 -10.79
C ALA A 391 8.29 20.00 -9.56
N ALA A 392 9.36 19.73 -8.81
CA ALA A 392 9.76 20.54 -7.64
C ALA A 392 10.05 22.01 -8.02
N VAL A 393 10.76 22.24 -9.14
CA VAL A 393 11.01 23.58 -9.69
C VAL A 393 9.71 24.27 -10.12
N ARG A 394 8.81 23.57 -10.83
CA ARG A 394 7.50 24.12 -11.24
C ARG A 394 6.66 24.60 -10.04
N LEU A 395 6.73 23.90 -8.92
CA LEU A 395 6.06 24.27 -7.67
C LEU A 395 6.73 25.45 -6.93
N GLY A 396 7.96 25.83 -7.29
CA GLY A 396 8.76 26.80 -6.55
C GLY A 396 9.49 26.23 -5.34
N GLN A 397 9.64 24.91 -5.25
CA GLN A 397 10.28 24.20 -4.14
C GLN A 397 11.42 23.29 -4.63
N PRO A 398 12.50 23.85 -5.22
CA PRO A 398 13.59 23.05 -5.78
C PRO A 398 14.25 22.17 -4.71
N ILE A 399 14.36 20.87 -4.99
CA ILE A 399 15.03 19.89 -4.13
C ILE A 399 16.51 19.71 -4.52
N SER A 400 17.38 19.47 -3.53
CA SER A 400 18.79 19.16 -3.79
C SER A 400 18.93 17.79 -4.48
N PRO A 401 19.85 17.63 -5.45
CA PRO A 401 20.20 16.32 -6.00
C PRO A 401 20.56 15.29 -4.93
N ASP A 402 21.28 15.70 -3.88
CA ASP A 402 21.75 14.82 -2.79
C ASP A 402 20.60 14.31 -1.89
N HIS A 403 19.40 14.90 -2.04
CA HIS A 403 18.20 14.42 -1.36
C HIS A 403 17.48 13.28 -2.11
N VAL A 404 17.97 12.89 -3.30
CA VAL A 404 17.32 11.90 -4.17
C VAL A 404 18.30 10.77 -4.53
N GLU A 405 18.05 9.56 -4.03
CA GLU A 405 18.83 8.36 -4.39
C GLU A 405 18.14 7.56 -5.50
N VAL A 406 18.93 7.12 -6.51
CA VAL A 406 18.43 6.31 -7.63
C VAL A 406 18.64 4.82 -7.38
N ILE A 407 17.58 4.10 -7.02
CA ILE A 407 17.55 2.64 -6.85
C ILE A 407 17.06 2.00 -8.15
N ARG A 408 17.97 1.78 -9.10
CA ARG A 408 17.68 1.09 -10.37
C ARG A 408 17.08 -0.29 -10.12
N LEU A 409 16.04 -0.65 -10.86
CA LEU A 409 15.33 -1.94 -10.72
C LEU A 409 15.87 -2.98 -11.71
N ASP A 410 17.20 -3.03 -11.84
CA ASP A 410 18.02 -3.91 -12.68
C ASP A 410 18.35 -5.26 -12.01
N ALA A 411 17.52 -5.68 -11.06
CA ALA A 411 17.71 -6.90 -10.29
C ALA A 411 17.25 -8.15 -11.04
N ASP A 412 17.89 -9.29 -10.77
CA ASP A 412 17.48 -10.58 -11.30
C ASP A 412 16.14 -10.98 -10.70
N ILE A 413 15.19 -11.17 -11.59
CA ILE A 413 13.79 -11.45 -11.29
C ILE A 413 13.44 -12.91 -11.60
N ARG A 414 14.39 -13.67 -12.15
CA ARG A 414 14.27 -15.12 -12.34
C ARG A 414 14.38 -15.80 -10.98
N LYS A 415 13.43 -16.68 -10.69
CA LYS A 415 13.50 -17.58 -9.54
C LYS A 415 13.75 -18.99 -10.06
N PRO A 416 14.96 -19.58 -9.89
CA PRO A 416 15.31 -20.86 -10.51
C PRO A 416 14.35 -22.01 -10.16
N GLU A 417 13.78 -21.94 -8.96
CA GLU A 417 12.81 -22.89 -8.39
C GLU A 417 11.41 -22.81 -9.06
N MET A 418 11.13 -21.80 -9.88
CA MET A 418 9.81 -21.55 -10.49
C MET A 418 9.66 -22.08 -11.93
N ARG A 419 10.55 -22.96 -12.40
CA ARG A 419 10.40 -23.56 -13.73
C ARG A 419 9.22 -24.53 -13.80
N ALA A 420 8.26 -24.24 -14.69
CA ALA A 420 7.16 -25.15 -14.97
C ALA A 420 7.64 -26.45 -15.64
N PRO A 421 7.07 -27.63 -15.31
CA PRO A 421 7.31 -28.85 -16.07
C PRO A 421 6.82 -28.68 -17.52
N GLU A 422 7.60 -29.16 -18.51
CA GLU A 422 7.21 -29.07 -19.93
C GLU A 422 5.88 -29.78 -20.24
N ALA A 423 5.46 -30.75 -19.43
CA ALA A 423 4.24 -31.53 -19.63
C ALA A 423 2.94 -30.71 -19.47
N THR A 424 2.93 -29.66 -18.64
CA THR A 424 1.79 -28.74 -18.45
C THR A 424 1.84 -27.54 -19.40
N SER A 425 2.77 -27.50 -20.36
CA SER A 425 3.10 -26.30 -21.14
C SER A 425 2.14 -25.97 -22.29
N MET A 426 1.70 -24.71 -22.36
CA MET A 426 0.96 -24.07 -23.47
C MET A 426 -0.24 -24.82 -24.10
N GLN A 427 -0.77 -25.85 -23.44
CA GLN A 427 -1.92 -26.60 -23.94
C GLN A 427 -3.15 -25.68 -24.00
N GLY A 428 -3.83 -25.66 -25.16
CA GLY A 428 -4.91 -24.72 -25.46
C GLY A 428 -4.49 -23.49 -26.28
N TRP A 429 -3.19 -23.16 -26.34
CA TRP A 429 -2.70 -22.06 -27.18
C TRP A 429 -2.31 -22.57 -28.57
N GLY A 430 -3.23 -22.52 -29.54
CA GLY A 430 -3.02 -23.09 -30.89
C GLY A 430 -1.84 -22.52 -31.69
N TRP A 431 -1.36 -21.33 -31.34
CA TRP A 431 -0.18 -20.68 -31.93
C TRP A 431 1.16 -21.09 -31.27
N SER A 432 1.14 -21.83 -30.16
CA SER A 432 2.31 -22.16 -29.31
C SER A 432 3.46 -22.90 -30.01
N ARG A 433 3.23 -23.44 -31.21
CA ARG A 433 4.24 -24.10 -32.07
C ARG A 433 4.79 -23.19 -33.18
N GLN A 434 4.29 -21.96 -33.31
CA GLN A 434 4.74 -20.97 -34.28
C GLN A 434 5.71 -19.98 -33.62
N PRO A 435 6.68 -19.40 -34.36
CA PRO A 435 7.49 -18.31 -33.85
C PRO A 435 6.64 -17.11 -33.46
N PHE A 436 6.97 -16.49 -32.32
CA PHE A 436 6.22 -15.34 -31.79
C PHE A 436 7.14 -14.27 -31.18
N VAL A 437 6.66 -13.03 -31.18
CA VAL A 437 7.24 -11.88 -30.46
C VAL A 437 6.36 -11.60 -29.24
N LEU A 438 6.98 -11.36 -28.09
CA LEU A 438 6.29 -11.13 -26.82
C LEU A 438 6.21 -9.63 -26.50
N LEU A 439 5.01 -9.14 -26.20
CA LEU A 439 4.75 -7.79 -25.69
C LEU A 439 4.08 -7.94 -24.32
N LEU A 440 4.85 -7.81 -23.24
CA LEU A 440 4.37 -7.99 -21.87
C LEU A 440 4.04 -6.63 -21.25
N SER A 441 2.76 -6.25 -21.26
CA SER A 441 2.25 -5.03 -20.59
C SER A 441 0.72 -4.97 -20.55
N THR A 442 0.16 -4.24 -19.59
CA THR A 442 -1.26 -3.83 -19.57
C THR A 442 -1.65 -3.13 -20.87
N VAL A 443 -2.81 -3.48 -21.44
CA VAL A 443 -3.29 -2.90 -22.70
C VAL A 443 -3.87 -1.51 -22.47
N GLU A 444 -3.01 -0.50 -22.53
CA GLU A 444 -3.30 0.94 -22.35
C GLU A 444 -2.60 1.78 -23.44
N PRO A 445 -3.09 3.00 -23.74
CA PRO A 445 -2.49 3.93 -24.71
C PRO A 445 -1.01 4.21 -24.54
N ARG A 446 -0.52 4.43 -23.30
CA ARG A 446 0.88 4.76 -23.03
C ARG A 446 1.84 3.63 -23.43
N LYS A 447 1.42 2.36 -23.31
CA LYS A 447 2.17 1.18 -23.78
C LYS A 447 2.16 1.02 -25.31
N ASN A 448 1.42 1.88 -26.03
CA ASN A 448 1.47 2.04 -27.48
C ASN A 448 1.18 0.78 -28.31
N HIS A 449 0.25 -0.06 -27.83
CA HIS A 449 -0.22 -1.26 -28.56
C HIS A 449 -0.67 -0.92 -29.99
N LEU A 450 -1.23 0.27 -30.20
CA LEU A 450 -1.65 0.76 -31.52
C LEU A 450 -0.47 0.88 -32.51
N ALA A 451 0.72 1.32 -32.07
CA ALA A 451 1.90 1.34 -32.94
C ALA A 451 2.40 -0.08 -33.27
N ALA A 452 2.38 -1.00 -32.28
CA ALA A 452 2.71 -2.40 -32.53
C ALA A 452 1.77 -3.04 -33.55
N PHE A 453 0.45 -2.80 -33.44
CA PHE A 453 -0.55 -3.34 -34.37
C PHE A 453 -0.39 -2.75 -35.78
N ARG A 454 -0.14 -1.43 -35.90
CA ARG A 454 0.20 -0.79 -37.18
C ARG A 454 1.47 -1.38 -37.82
N ALA A 455 2.52 -1.60 -37.03
CA ALA A 455 3.74 -2.23 -37.52
C ALA A 455 3.50 -3.68 -37.97
N TRP A 456 2.64 -4.45 -37.29
CA TRP A 456 2.24 -5.78 -37.76
C TRP A 456 1.43 -5.74 -39.05
N THR A 457 0.51 -4.79 -39.24
CA THR A 457 -0.16 -4.59 -40.53
C THR A 457 0.85 -4.31 -41.65
N SER A 458 1.86 -3.46 -41.42
CA SER A 458 2.93 -3.19 -42.39
C SER A 458 3.78 -4.44 -42.69
N LEU A 459 4.20 -5.19 -41.67
CA LEU A 459 4.92 -6.46 -41.85
C LEU A 459 4.11 -7.47 -42.68
N ILE A 460 2.81 -7.58 -42.41
CA ILE A 460 1.88 -8.46 -43.14
C ILE A 460 1.74 -8.02 -44.60
N ALA A 461 1.69 -6.72 -44.87
CA ALA A 461 1.63 -6.17 -46.22
C ALA A 461 2.93 -6.38 -47.01
N HIS A 462 4.10 -6.22 -46.37
CA HIS A 462 5.41 -6.37 -47.01
C HIS A 462 5.80 -7.83 -47.28
N HIS A 463 5.61 -8.71 -46.28
CA HIS A 463 6.17 -10.08 -46.29
C HIS A 463 5.10 -11.17 -46.42
N GLY A 464 3.83 -10.80 -46.34
CA GLY A 464 2.68 -11.72 -46.35
C GLY A 464 2.47 -12.39 -44.99
N ALA A 465 1.20 -12.52 -44.58
CA ALA A 465 0.82 -12.99 -43.24
C ALA A 465 1.46 -14.33 -42.82
N ARG A 466 1.78 -15.23 -43.76
CA ARG A 466 2.40 -16.53 -43.45
C ARG A 466 3.84 -16.43 -42.92
N HIS A 467 4.61 -15.40 -43.30
CA HIS A 467 6.01 -15.23 -42.91
C HIS A 467 6.19 -14.35 -41.67
N VAL A 468 5.14 -13.61 -41.26
CA VAL A 468 5.15 -12.77 -40.06
C VAL A 468 4.85 -13.64 -38.83
N PRO A 469 5.65 -13.53 -37.74
CA PRO A 469 5.42 -14.25 -36.49
C PRO A 469 4.19 -13.74 -35.74
N GLN A 470 3.67 -14.55 -34.82
CA GLN A 470 2.58 -14.13 -33.95
C GLN A 470 3.04 -12.99 -33.02
N LEU A 471 2.23 -11.95 -32.83
CA LEU A 471 2.39 -11.00 -31.74
C LEU A 471 1.58 -11.50 -30.54
N VAL A 472 2.26 -11.83 -29.44
CA VAL A 472 1.61 -12.27 -28.20
C VAL A 472 1.70 -11.14 -27.19
N CYS A 473 0.57 -10.43 -27.01
CA CYS A 473 0.42 -9.40 -25.99
C CYS A 473 -0.08 -10.05 -24.69
N VAL A 474 0.60 -9.79 -23.58
CA VAL A 474 0.27 -10.36 -22.26
C VAL A 474 0.04 -9.23 -21.26
N GLY A 475 -1.17 -9.14 -20.72
CA GLY A 475 -1.53 -8.15 -19.70
C GLY A 475 -3.03 -8.00 -19.52
N ALA A 476 -3.44 -7.31 -18.46
CA ALA A 476 -4.83 -6.92 -18.27
C ALA A 476 -5.28 -5.88 -19.32
N LYS A 477 -6.59 -5.79 -19.57
CA LYS A 477 -7.16 -4.68 -20.35
C LYS A 477 -7.17 -3.42 -19.48
N GLY A 478 -6.40 -2.40 -19.85
CA GLY A 478 -6.39 -1.08 -19.21
C GLY A 478 -7.55 -0.19 -19.66
N TRP A 479 -7.42 1.12 -19.43
CA TRP A 479 -8.34 2.16 -19.89
C TRP A 479 -8.00 2.68 -21.30
N LYS A 480 -8.93 3.40 -21.93
CA LYS A 480 -8.74 4.15 -23.20
C LYS A 480 -8.18 3.31 -24.38
N ASN A 481 -8.42 2.00 -24.41
CA ASN A 481 -7.80 1.08 -25.39
C ASN A 481 -8.67 0.73 -26.61
N GLU A 482 -9.80 1.42 -26.78
CA GLU A 482 -10.83 1.15 -27.78
C GLU A 482 -10.25 1.22 -29.21
N ALA A 483 -9.35 2.18 -29.46
CA ALA A 483 -8.70 2.35 -30.77
C ALA A 483 -7.82 1.14 -31.16
N ALA A 484 -7.15 0.51 -30.19
CA ALA A 484 -6.30 -0.65 -30.44
C ALA A 484 -7.13 -1.92 -30.64
N LEU A 485 -8.18 -2.12 -29.83
CA LEU A 485 -9.10 -3.27 -29.97
C LEU A 485 -9.90 -3.20 -31.28
N ALA A 486 -10.47 -2.02 -31.59
CA ALA A 486 -11.22 -1.82 -32.84
C ALA A 486 -10.36 -2.00 -34.11
N MET A 487 -9.03 -1.88 -34.02
CA MET A 487 -8.13 -2.21 -35.13
C MET A 487 -8.05 -3.72 -35.37
N LEU A 488 -7.98 -4.53 -34.31
CA LEU A 488 -7.98 -6.00 -34.42
C LEU A 488 -9.33 -6.55 -34.92
N GLU A 489 -10.44 -5.91 -34.54
CA GLU A 489 -11.79 -6.28 -34.99
C GLU A 489 -12.03 -5.96 -36.48
N LYS A 490 -11.47 -4.85 -36.97
CA LYS A 490 -11.66 -4.38 -38.36
C LYS A 490 -10.73 -5.04 -39.38
N ASP A 491 -9.60 -5.58 -38.95
CA ASP A 491 -8.65 -6.30 -39.80
C ASP A 491 -8.53 -7.77 -39.35
N PRO A 492 -9.31 -8.70 -39.93
CA PRO A 492 -9.25 -10.12 -39.58
C PRO A 492 -7.90 -10.79 -39.88
N VAL A 493 -7.09 -10.23 -40.78
CA VAL A 493 -5.76 -10.77 -41.12
C VAL A 493 -4.79 -10.43 -39.99
N LEU A 494 -4.78 -9.17 -39.54
CA LEU A 494 -4.07 -8.74 -38.33
C LEU A 494 -4.58 -9.49 -37.09
N GLY A 495 -5.90 -9.61 -36.92
CA GLY A 495 -6.52 -10.33 -35.81
C GLY A 495 -6.10 -11.81 -35.74
N SER A 496 -5.82 -12.45 -36.88
CA SER A 496 -5.25 -13.80 -36.90
C SER A 496 -3.79 -13.88 -36.43
N ARG A 497 -3.07 -12.75 -36.44
CA ARG A 497 -1.65 -12.62 -36.09
C ARG A 497 -1.36 -11.94 -34.75
N VAL A 498 -2.39 -11.45 -34.05
CA VAL A 498 -2.27 -10.90 -32.70
C VAL A 498 -3.03 -11.81 -31.72
N THR A 499 -2.41 -12.13 -30.60
CA THR A 499 -3.04 -12.84 -29.49
C THR A 499 -2.95 -11.99 -28.23
N LEU A 500 -4.08 -11.81 -27.55
CA LEU A 500 -4.15 -11.17 -26.24
C LEU A 500 -4.33 -12.24 -25.15
N LEU A 501 -3.45 -12.25 -24.15
CA LEU A 501 -3.52 -13.13 -22.98
C LEU A 501 -3.57 -12.30 -21.69
N SER A 502 -4.25 -12.80 -20.67
CA SER A 502 -4.32 -12.19 -19.34
C SER A 502 -4.40 -13.27 -18.26
N GLY A 503 -4.07 -12.92 -17.01
CA GLY A 503 -4.15 -13.85 -15.87
C GLY A 503 -3.16 -15.02 -15.92
N LEU A 504 -1.99 -14.83 -16.56
CA LEU A 504 -0.93 -15.83 -16.57
C LEU A 504 -0.16 -15.84 -15.25
N THR A 505 0.33 -17.01 -14.85
CA THR A 505 1.21 -17.17 -13.68
C THR A 505 2.67 -16.89 -14.04
N ASP A 506 3.51 -16.53 -13.06
CA ASP A 506 4.95 -16.27 -13.27
C ASP A 506 5.67 -17.42 -14.03
N PRO A 507 5.43 -18.73 -13.73
CA PRO A 507 5.98 -19.83 -14.53
C PRO A 507 5.50 -19.89 -15.99
N GLN A 508 4.27 -19.45 -16.28
CA GLN A 508 3.77 -19.33 -17.66
C GLN A 508 4.41 -18.16 -18.39
N VAL A 509 4.60 -17.01 -17.71
CA VAL A 509 5.29 -15.84 -18.25
C VAL A 509 6.77 -16.15 -18.53
N ALA A 510 7.45 -16.86 -17.62
CA ALA A 510 8.81 -17.35 -17.79
C ALA A 510 8.96 -18.20 -19.07
N LEU A 511 8.03 -19.14 -19.29
CA LEU A 511 8.00 -19.97 -20.49
C LEU A 511 7.82 -19.16 -21.79
N LEU A 512 7.05 -18.06 -21.74
CA LEU A 512 6.89 -17.16 -22.89
C LEU A 512 8.19 -16.41 -23.19
N PHE A 513 8.93 -15.96 -22.18
CA PHE A 513 10.26 -15.38 -22.37
C PHE A 513 11.25 -16.41 -22.94
N GLU A 514 11.30 -17.64 -22.40
CA GLU A 514 12.20 -18.68 -22.88
C GLU A 514 11.96 -19.03 -24.36
N ARG A 515 10.69 -19.00 -24.82
CA ARG A 515 10.28 -19.44 -26.18
C ARG A 515 10.05 -18.32 -27.20
N CYS A 516 10.00 -17.05 -26.83
CA CYS A 516 9.82 -15.96 -27.79
C CYS A 516 11.07 -15.79 -28.69
N LEU A 517 10.89 -15.18 -29.86
CA LEU A 517 12.00 -14.75 -30.71
C LEU A 517 12.77 -13.61 -30.04
N PHE A 518 12.05 -12.58 -29.62
CA PHE A 518 12.51 -11.38 -28.95
C PHE A 518 11.29 -10.70 -28.30
N THR A 519 11.50 -9.61 -27.56
CA THR A 519 10.40 -8.87 -26.92
C THR A 519 10.25 -7.46 -27.48
N LEU A 520 9.05 -6.88 -27.38
CA LEU A 520 8.73 -5.55 -27.90
C LEU A 520 8.10 -4.68 -26.80
N TYR A 521 8.64 -3.48 -26.61
CA TYR A 521 8.16 -2.47 -25.65
C TYR A 521 8.10 -1.09 -26.32
N PRO A 522 6.99 -0.75 -27.01
CA PRO A 522 6.84 0.47 -27.80
C PRO A 522 6.33 1.67 -26.98
N SER A 523 6.41 1.57 -25.65
CA SER A 523 5.85 2.54 -24.69
C SER A 523 6.34 3.96 -24.93
N LEU A 524 5.44 4.93 -24.76
CA LEU A 524 5.73 6.37 -24.90
C LEU A 524 6.49 6.96 -23.70
N TYR A 525 6.41 6.31 -22.55
CA TYR A 525 7.07 6.69 -21.29
C TYR A 525 7.05 5.47 -20.34
N GLU A 526 8.07 5.25 -19.52
CA GLU A 526 8.05 4.34 -18.35
C GLU A 526 8.84 4.96 -17.19
N GLY A 527 8.52 4.57 -15.93
CA GLY A 527 9.35 4.89 -14.75
C GLY A 527 10.63 4.06 -14.63
N TRP A 528 10.54 2.79 -15.01
CA TRP A 528 11.71 1.90 -15.20
C TRP A 528 11.56 1.01 -16.44
N GLY A 529 10.46 0.24 -16.51
CA GLY A 529 10.26 -0.78 -17.54
C GLY A 529 10.78 -2.16 -17.14
N LEU A 530 10.30 -2.71 -16.02
CA LEU A 530 10.66 -4.05 -15.53
C LEU A 530 10.65 -5.16 -16.61
N PRO A 531 9.72 -5.21 -17.58
CA PRO A 531 9.76 -6.18 -18.67
C PRO A 531 11.02 -6.14 -19.55
N VAL A 532 11.69 -4.98 -19.67
CA VAL A 532 12.97 -4.86 -20.38
C VAL A 532 14.06 -5.63 -19.63
N THR A 533 14.15 -5.42 -18.30
CA THR A 533 15.06 -6.16 -17.41
C THR A 533 14.74 -7.65 -17.41
N GLU A 534 13.46 -8.04 -17.36
CA GLU A 534 13.02 -9.43 -17.50
C GLU A 534 13.53 -10.06 -18.81
N SER A 535 13.34 -9.38 -19.96
CA SER A 535 13.80 -9.86 -21.27
C SER A 535 15.31 -10.14 -21.29
N LEU A 536 16.12 -9.20 -20.75
CA LEU A 536 17.55 -9.36 -20.63
C LEU A 536 17.93 -10.53 -19.69
N CYS A 537 17.22 -10.71 -18.57
CA CYS A 537 17.41 -11.86 -17.69
C CYS A 537 17.19 -13.20 -18.42
N TYR A 538 16.21 -13.29 -19.32
CA TYR A 538 15.98 -14.49 -20.14
C TYR A 538 16.88 -14.58 -21.39
N GLY A 539 17.86 -13.68 -21.55
CA GLY A 539 18.78 -13.67 -22.69
C GLY A 539 18.13 -13.26 -24.01
N LYS A 540 16.96 -12.63 -23.95
CA LYS A 540 16.17 -12.20 -25.11
C LYS A 540 16.45 -10.75 -25.43
N VAL A 541 16.52 -10.44 -26.72
CA VAL A 541 16.70 -9.06 -27.19
C VAL A 541 15.41 -8.28 -26.93
N PRO A 542 15.44 -7.17 -26.18
CA PRO A 542 14.31 -6.28 -26.12
C PRO A 542 14.42 -5.22 -27.24
N ALA A 543 13.37 -5.10 -28.05
CA ALA A 543 13.15 -3.97 -28.94
C ALA A 543 12.36 -2.90 -28.19
N VAL A 544 12.95 -1.72 -27.98
CA VAL A 544 12.50 -0.76 -26.97
C VAL A 544 12.44 0.66 -27.54
N SER A 545 11.45 1.43 -27.11
CA SER A 545 11.41 2.88 -27.36
C SER A 545 12.55 3.63 -26.68
N ASP A 546 13.19 4.56 -27.40
CA ASP A 546 14.28 5.41 -26.88
C ASP A 546 13.73 6.63 -26.11
N VAL A 547 13.00 6.38 -25.01
CA VAL A 547 12.31 7.41 -24.21
C VAL A 547 12.32 7.14 -22.71
N ALA A 548 12.29 8.21 -21.91
CA ALA A 548 12.23 8.16 -20.45
C ALA A 548 13.32 7.26 -19.83
N SER A 549 12.93 6.30 -18.99
CA SER A 549 13.83 5.34 -18.31
C SER A 549 14.21 4.11 -19.15
N LEU A 550 13.56 3.88 -20.29
CA LEU A 550 13.76 2.66 -21.09
C LEU A 550 15.20 2.45 -21.58
N PRO A 551 15.97 3.50 -21.95
CA PRO A 551 17.40 3.37 -22.21
C PRO A 551 18.21 2.92 -20.99
N GLU A 552 17.83 3.33 -19.77
CA GLU A 552 18.50 2.93 -18.53
C GLU A 552 18.26 1.43 -18.21
N ALA A 553 17.06 0.92 -18.47
CA ALA A 553 16.72 -0.48 -18.25
C ALA A 553 17.27 -1.44 -19.33
N GLY A 554 17.41 -0.97 -20.58
CA GLY A 554 17.91 -1.77 -21.71
C GLY A 554 19.43 -1.74 -21.92
N GLY A 555 20.09 -0.66 -21.51
CA GLY A 555 21.54 -0.46 -21.68
C GLY A 555 22.03 -0.67 -23.13
N LEU A 556 23.28 -1.12 -23.29
CA LEU A 556 23.87 -1.37 -24.63
C LEU A 556 23.36 -2.67 -25.31
N LEU A 557 22.39 -3.34 -24.70
CA LEU A 557 21.98 -4.71 -25.02
C LEU A 557 20.57 -4.79 -25.65
N ALA A 558 19.76 -3.74 -25.51
CA ALA A 558 18.52 -3.55 -26.26
C ALA A 558 18.75 -3.15 -27.73
N GLU A 559 17.69 -3.17 -28.53
CA GLU A 559 17.59 -2.48 -29.82
C GLU A 559 16.61 -1.33 -29.70
N TYR A 560 17.02 -0.12 -30.09
CA TYR A 560 16.23 1.10 -29.88
C TYR A 560 15.56 1.62 -31.16
N PHE A 561 14.42 2.28 -31.00
CA PHE A 561 13.69 3.04 -32.02
C PHE A 561 12.98 4.24 -31.39
N ASP A 562 12.79 5.32 -32.14
CA ASP A 562 11.88 6.39 -31.73
C ASP A 562 10.40 5.91 -31.81
N PRO A 563 9.62 5.93 -30.71
CA PRO A 563 8.20 5.54 -30.73
C PRO A 563 7.32 6.43 -31.63
N GLN A 564 7.78 7.63 -31.98
CA GLN A 564 7.12 8.55 -32.91
C GLN A 564 7.52 8.31 -34.39
N ALA A 565 8.46 7.39 -34.66
CA ALA A 565 8.94 7.07 -36.00
C ALA A 565 8.57 5.62 -36.42
N PRO A 566 7.35 5.37 -36.95
CA PRO A 566 6.89 4.03 -37.35
C PRO A 566 7.83 3.28 -38.32
N ALA A 567 8.55 4.01 -39.16
CA ALA A 567 9.53 3.43 -40.08
C ALA A 567 10.76 2.84 -39.37
N GLU A 568 11.19 3.43 -38.24
CA GLU A 568 12.29 2.88 -37.44
C GLU A 568 11.87 1.63 -36.68
N LEU A 569 10.68 1.67 -36.05
CA LEU A 569 10.07 0.49 -35.43
C LEU A 569 9.99 -0.66 -36.44
N LEU A 570 9.46 -0.39 -37.64
CA LEU A 570 9.36 -1.40 -38.70
C LEU A 570 10.75 -1.94 -39.11
N ARG A 571 11.74 -1.08 -39.30
CA ARG A 571 13.13 -1.46 -39.62
C ARG A 571 13.75 -2.36 -38.54
N VAL A 572 13.54 -2.04 -37.26
CA VAL A 572 14.04 -2.84 -36.14
C VAL A 572 13.33 -4.20 -36.08
N LEU A 573 12.02 -4.23 -36.27
CA LEU A 573 11.24 -5.46 -36.32
C LEU A 573 11.63 -6.34 -37.51
N GLU A 574 11.73 -5.80 -38.72
CA GLU A 574 12.15 -6.56 -39.91
C GLU A 574 13.55 -7.18 -39.71
N LYS A 575 14.49 -6.41 -39.16
CA LYS A 575 15.83 -6.91 -38.83
C LYS A 575 15.78 -8.03 -37.79
N LEU A 576 15.08 -7.84 -36.67
CA LEU A 576 15.01 -8.86 -35.61
C LEU A 576 14.19 -10.09 -35.99
N ILE A 577 13.18 -9.98 -36.85
CA ILE A 577 12.39 -11.12 -37.33
C ILE A 577 13.19 -11.92 -38.36
N PHE A 578 13.69 -11.26 -39.41
CA PHE A 578 14.20 -11.94 -40.60
C PHE A 578 15.72 -12.16 -40.60
N ASP A 579 16.53 -11.31 -39.94
CA ASP A 579 17.97 -11.54 -39.75
C ASP A 579 18.23 -12.36 -38.48
N THR A 580 18.04 -13.67 -38.61
CA THR A 580 18.29 -14.64 -37.52
C THR A 580 19.75 -14.63 -37.03
N PRO A 581 20.78 -14.60 -37.90
CA PRO A 581 22.18 -14.46 -37.45
C PRO A 581 22.43 -13.21 -36.59
N TYR A 582 21.85 -12.06 -36.97
CA TYR A 582 21.94 -10.83 -36.16
C TYR A 582 21.28 -10.99 -34.80
N ARG A 583 20.02 -11.46 -34.76
CA ARG A 583 19.29 -11.69 -33.51
C ARG A 583 20.06 -12.64 -32.59
N GLN A 584 20.54 -13.77 -33.10
CA GLN A 584 21.33 -14.74 -32.32
C GLN A 584 22.71 -14.22 -31.88
N ALA A 585 23.29 -13.26 -32.60
CA ALA A 585 24.50 -12.57 -32.14
C ALA A 585 24.18 -11.62 -30.96
N ARG A 586 23.04 -10.91 -31.00
CA ARG A 586 22.56 -10.08 -29.89
C ARG A 586 22.17 -10.94 -28.67
N GLU A 587 21.41 -12.03 -28.84
CA GLU A 587 21.07 -12.97 -27.75
C GLU A 587 22.33 -13.52 -27.05
N ARG A 588 23.33 -14.00 -27.82
CA ARG A 588 24.62 -14.46 -27.25
C ARG A 588 25.36 -13.35 -26.50
N ARG A 589 25.32 -12.12 -27.00
CA ARG A 589 25.93 -10.96 -26.34
C ARG A 589 25.24 -10.67 -25.00
N ILE A 590 23.90 -10.73 -24.94
CA ILE A 590 23.14 -10.58 -23.69
C ILE A 590 23.55 -11.68 -22.69
N GLN A 591 23.58 -12.94 -23.14
CA GLN A 591 23.94 -14.08 -22.29
C GLN A 591 25.38 -14.00 -21.72
N SER A 592 26.29 -13.26 -22.36
CA SER A 592 27.69 -13.10 -21.90
C SER A 592 27.99 -11.77 -21.21
N GLU A 593 27.23 -10.71 -21.46
CA GLU A 593 27.49 -9.37 -20.93
C GLU A 593 26.47 -8.93 -19.86
N PHE A 594 25.24 -9.43 -19.88
CA PHE A 594 24.21 -9.03 -18.93
C PHE A 594 24.37 -9.74 -17.58
N HIS A 595 24.74 -8.95 -16.57
CA HIS A 595 24.90 -9.39 -15.18
C HIS A 595 23.94 -8.58 -14.30
N PRO A 596 22.68 -9.03 -14.11
CA PRO A 596 21.73 -8.33 -13.27
C PRO A 596 22.19 -8.31 -11.81
N ARG A 597 21.79 -7.29 -11.06
CA ARG A 597 22.06 -7.20 -9.62
C ARG A 597 21.19 -8.19 -8.84
N THR A 598 21.51 -8.48 -7.58
CA THR A 598 20.59 -9.20 -6.70
C THR A 598 19.69 -8.21 -5.95
N TRP A 599 18.47 -8.61 -5.57
CA TRP A 599 17.62 -7.78 -4.72
C TRP A 599 18.30 -7.39 -3.40
N GLN A 600 19.13 -8.28 -2.84
CA GLN A 600 19.99 -7.98 -1.69
C GLN A 600 20.96 -6.81 -1.93
N GLN A 601 21.52 -6.67 -3.13
CA GLN A 601 22.36 -5.52 -3.50
C GLN A 601 21.55 -4.22 -3.57
N LEU A 602 20.31 -4.25 -4.07
CA LEU A 602 19.41 -3.09 -4.08
C LEU A 602 18.99 -2.70 -2.66
N GLY A 603 18.60 -3.66 -1.81
CA GLY A 603 18.31 -3.45 -0.39
C GLY A 603 19.51 -2.87 0.37
N THR A 604 20.71 -3.37 0.08
CA THR A 604 21.97 -2.82 0.62
C THR A 604 22.22 -1.38 0.14
N GLN A 605 21.97 -1.07 -1.14
CA GLN A 605 22.09 0.30 -1.65
C GLN A 605 21.15 1.26 -0.92
N LEU A 606 19.88 0.87 -0.73
CA LEU A 606 18.88 1.64 0.01
C LEU A 606 19.33 1.88 1.46
N ALA A 607 19.78 0.84 2.15
CA ALA A 607 20.26 0.95 3.53
C ALA A 607 21.48 1.86 3.63
N LEU A 608 22.42 1.78 2.67
CA LEU A 608 23.59 2.67 2.61
C LEU A 608 23.20 4.12 2.30
N ALA A 609 22.19 4.37 1.46
CA ALA A 609 21.72 5.73 1.16
C ALA A 609 21.11 6.41 2.40
N VAL A 610 20.23 5.70 3.11
CA VAL A 610 19.67 6.17 4.39
C VAL A 610 20.76 6.31 5.45
N GLY A 611 21.75 5.42 5.49
CA GLY A 611 22.93 5.52 6.36
C GLY A 611 23.77 6.78 6.10
N ARG A 612 24.00 7.16 4.82
CA ARG A 612 24.63 8.44 4.45
C ARG A 612 23.80 9.61 4.96
N TRP A 613 22.51 9.66 4.61
CA TRP A 613 21.62 10.74 5.03
C TRP A 613 21.52 10.88 6.55
N GLN A 614 21.57 9.78 7.31
CA GLN A 614 21.62 9.78 8.77
C GLN A 614 22.93 10.37 9.32
N ALA A 615 24.07 10.12 8.67
CA ALA A 615 25.36 10.69 9.05
C ALA A 615 25.44 12.21 8.79
N ASP A 616 24.80 12.67 7.72
CA ASP A 616 24.75 14.07 7.28
C ASP A 616 23.71 14.93 8.04
N LEU A 617 22.95 14.36 8.98
CA LEU A 617 21.96 15.10 9.76
C LEU A 617 22.62 16.17 10.65
N PRO A 618 22.15 17.43 10.59
CA PRO A 618 22.49 18.44 11.59
C PRO A 618 22.17 17.95 13.01
N ALA A 619 23.07 18.23 13.95
CA ALA A 619 22.88 17.89 15.37
C ALA A 619 21.61 18.53 15.96
N ASP A 620 21.30 19.75 15.52
CA ASP A 620 20.15 20.54 15.96
C ASP A 620 19.02 20.56 14.91
N MET A 621 18.71 19.41 14.29
CA MET A 621 17.60 19.30 13.34
C MET A 621 16.27 19.76 13.98
N PRO A 622 15.55 20.75 13.41
CA PRO A 622 14.28 21.22 13.95
C PRO A 622 13.23 20.10 14.04
N ASN A 623 12.43 20.11 15.11
CA ASN A 623 11.33 19.19 15.32
C ASN A 623 10.29 19.26 14.19
N GLY A 624 10.33 18.32 13.23
CA GLY A 624 9.19 17.77 12.47
C GLY A 624 8.20 18.72 11.78
N ASP A 625 8.44 20.03 11.76
CA ASP A 625 7.47 21.05 11.37
C ASP A 625 7.35 21.15 9.84
N CYS A 626 6.34 20.46 9.34
CA CYS A 626 5.95 20.41 7.93
C CYS A 626 4.84 21.44 7.60
N SER A 627 4.70 22.53 8.39
CA SER A 627 3.69 23.56 8.14
C SER A 627 3.95 24.28 6.80
N PRO A 628 2.94 24.40 5.91
CA PRO A 628 3.10 25.03 4.61
C PRO A 628 3.40 26.51 4.74
N THR A 629 4.14 27.07 3.78
CA THR A 629 4.31 28.52 3.67
C THR A 629 3.20 29.09 2.78
N LEU A 630 2.39 30.01 3.32
CA LEU A 630 1.30 30.65 2.61
C LEU A 630 1.75 31.96 1.98
N ALA A 631 1.35 32.20 0.73
CA ALA A 631 1.41 33.51 0.11
C ALA A 631 0.34 34.42 0.76
N PRO A 632 0.71 35.62 1.25
CA PRO A 632 -0.25 36.57 1.77
C PRO A 632 -1.14 37.11 0.64
N GLY A 633 -2.37 37.49 0.98
CA GLY A 633 -3.34 38.04 0.04
C GLY A 633 -4.13 36.99 -0.77
N ARG A 634 -3.88 35.70 -0.54
CA ARG A 634 -4.50 34.55 -1.23
C ARG A 634 -5.53 33.85 -0.33
N TYR A 635 -6.59 33.33 -0.93
CA TYR A 635 -7.58 32.45 -0.30
C TYR A 635 -7.16 30.98 -0.44
N TYR A 636 -7.38 30.21 0.63
CA TYR A 636 -7.05 28.79 0.73
C TYR A 636 -8.31 28.02 1.14
N PRO A 637 -9.02 27.37 0.20
CA PRO A 637 -10.21 26.60 0.52
C PRO A 637 -9.84 25.32 1.31
N MET A 638 -10.55 25.07 2.40
CA MET A 638 -10.45 23.84 3.20
C MET A 638 -11.49 22.83 2.70
N THR A 639 -11.40 22.53 1.41
CA THR A 639 -12.26 21.56 0.69
C THR A 639 -11.40 20.49 0.02
N THR A 640 -12.02 19.42 -0.49
CA THR A 640 -11.31 18.39 -1.24
C THR A 640 -10.47 19.03 -2.36
N PRO A 641 -9.15 18.79 -2.41
CA PRO A 641 -8.32 19.31 -3.49
C PRO A 641 -8.81 18.78 -4.84
N ARG A 642 -8.77 19.63 -5.87
CA ARG A 642 -9.02 19.26 -7.27
C ARG A 642 -7.92 19.88 -8.13
N HIS A 643 -6.80 19.18 -8.26
CA HIS A 643 -5.60 19.65 -8.93
C HIS A 643 -5.31 18.83 -10.19
N THR A 644 -5.73 19.36 -11.34
CA THR A 644 -5.42 18.76 -12.66
C THR A 644 -4.01 19.09 -13.16
N SER A 645 -3.27 19.97 -12.49
CA SER A 645 -1.88 20.33 -12.85
C SER A 645 -1.09 20.91 -11.66
N LEU A 646 0.24 20.95 -11.80
CA LEU A 646 1.15 21.64 -10.87
C LEU A 646 1.31 23.11 -11.27
N SER A 647 0.90 24.02 -10.38
CA SER A 647 1.11 25.47 -10.48
C SER A 647 2.06 25.99 -9.40
N HIS A 648 2.71 27.13 -9.68
CA HIS A 648 3.70 27.71 -8.78
C HIS A 648 3.08 28.12 -7.43
N GLY A 649 3.70 27.72 -6.32
CA GLY A 649 3.16 27.99 -4.99
C GLY A 649 1.84 27.28 -4.68
N ALA A 650 1.46 26.24 -5.43
CA ALA A 650 0.38 25.34 -5.02
C ALA A 650 0.74 24.59 -3.72
N ILE A 651 -0.26 24.37 -2.87
CA ILE A 651 -0.15 23.58 -1.64
C ILE A 651 -1.38 22.69 -1.51
N VAL A 652 -1.26 21.54 -0.83
CA VAL A 652 -2.45 20.82 -0.34
C VAL A 652 -2.92 21.51 0.93
N THR A 653 -4.15 22.02 0.97
CA THR A 653 -4.65 22.74 2.15
C THR A 653 -4.82 21.84 3.37
N GLU A 654 -4.88 20.51 3.20
CA GLU A 654 -4.79 19.56 4.32
C GLU A 654 -3.48 19.69 5.14
N SER A 655 -2.41 20.22 4.53
CA SER A 655 -1.12 20.47 5.20
C SER A 655 -1.19 21.58 6.26
N LEU A 656 -2.30 22.33 6.30
CA LEU A 656 -2.60 23.26 7.39
C LEU A 656 -3.01 22.54 8.69
N ARG A 657 -3.61 21.33 8.60
CA ARG A 657 -4.20 20.63 9.76
C ARG A 657 -3.14 20.14 10.75
N ALA A 658 -2.90 20.87 11.84
CA ALA A 658 -1.93 20.48 12.86
C ALA A 658 -2.62 19.65 13.96
N GLY A 659 -2.08 18.48 14.28
CA GLY A 659 -2.72 17.57 15.22
C GLY A 659 -3.87 16.77 14.60
N ASP A 660 -4.50 15.95 15.42
CA ASP A 660 -5.53 14.96 15.09
C ASP A 660 -6.97 15.45 15.38
N GLY A 661 -7.13 16.68 15.87
CA GLY A 661 -8.41 17.32 16.18
C GLY A 661 -9.29 17.69 14.99
N TRP A 662 -9.08 17.11 13.81
CA TRP A 662 -9.86 17.33 12.60
C TRP A 662 -10.38 16.00 12.03
N HIS A 663 -11.54 16.04 11.41
CA HIS A 663 -12.00 15.02 10.47
C HIS A 663 -11.34 15.23 9.10
N GLY A 664 -11.57 14.28 8.19
CA GLY A 664 -11.22 14.41 6.77
C GLY A 664 -11.74 15.71 6.16
N VAL A 665 -11.04 16.17 5.12
CA VAL A 665 -11.43 17.35 4.34
C VAL A 665 -12.48 16.93 3.29
N GLU A 666 -13.56 17.68 3.16
CA GLU A 666 -14.69 17.37 2.27
C GLU A 666 -15.06 18.61 1.42
N ASP A 667 -15.81 18.44 0.33
CA ASP A 667 -16.23 19.52 -0.60
C ASP A 667 -17.00 20.70 0.06
N TRP A 668 -17.42 20.52 1.31
CA TRP A 668 -18.26 21.42 2.09
C TRP A 668 -17.63 21.83 3.44
N GLY A 669 -16.34 21.54 3.63
CA GLY A 669 -15.50 21.99 4.76
C GLY A 669 -14.64 20.88 5.38
N CYS A 670 -13.79 21.28 6.32
CA CYS A 670 -13.09 20.38 7.23
C CYS A 670 -13.65 20.55 8.65
N TRP A 671 -14.30 19.50 9.16
CA TRP A 671 -15.00 19.50 10.45
C TRP A 671 -14.04 19.29 11.64
N SER A 672 -14.19 20.08 12.70
CA SER A 672 -13.47 19.84 13.96
C SER A 672 -13.95 18.59 14.69
N LYS A 673 -13.05 17.91 15.40
CA LYS A 673 -13.35 16.87 16.39
C LYS A 673 -13.53 17.50 17.78
N PRO A 674 -14.12 16.78 18.76
CA PRO A 674 -14.14 17.22 20.16
C PRO A 674 -12.75 17.54 20.71
N GLY A 675 -12.54 18.76 21.21
CA GLY A 675 -11.30 19.19 21.83
C GLY A 675 -10.66 20.41 21.15
N GLU A 676 -9.34 20.33 20.91
CA GLU A 676 -8.57 21.35 20.20
C GLU A 676 -8.40 20.97 18.73
N SER A 677 -8.78 21.87 17.82
CA SER A 677 -8.58 21.72 16.38
C SER A 677 -7.59 22.78 15.89
N ARG A 678 -6.34 22.38 15.65
CA ARG A 678 -5.25 23.32 15.38
C ARG A 678 -4.92 23.41 13.88
N LEU A 679 -4.70 24.61 13.36
CA LEU A 679 -4.06 24.84 12.06
C LEU A 679 -2.65 25.42 12.29
N ALA A 680 -1.68 25.08 11.45
CA ALA A 680 -0.34 25.65 11.50
C ALA A 680 0.14 26.05 10.10
N MET A 681 0.80 27.21 10.01
CA MET A 681 1.26 27.80 8.76
C MET A 681 2.50 28.68 8.96
N ARG A 682 3.28 28.86 7.91
CA ARG A 682 4.38 29.83 7.85
C ARG A 682 4.03 30.92 6.83
N LEU A 683 4.70 32.07 6.94
CA LEU A 683 4.65 33.15 5.93
C LEU A 683 6.06 33.50 5.45
N PRO A 684 6.19 34.18 4.29
CA PRO A 684 7.45 34.72 3.82
C PRO A 684 8.18 35.52 4.89
N LYS A 685 9.51 35.44 4.89
CA LYS A 685 10.39 36.12 5.86
C LYS A 685 10.20 37.65 5.91
N THR A 686 9.65 38.23 4.84
CA THR A 686 9.30 39.65 4.75
C THR A 686 8.17 40.09 5.69
N LEU A 687 7.40 39.15 6.26
CA LEU A 687 6.33 39.41 7.23
C LEU A 687 6.67 38.88 8.65
N HIS A 688 7.92 38.53 8.94
CA HIS A 688 8.31 38.03 10.27
C HIS A 688 8.41 39.19 11.26
N GLY A 689 7.70 39.12 12.39
CA GLY A 689 7.56 40.24 13.34
C GLY A 689 6.52 41.30 12.93
N ASP A 690 5.89 41.18 11.76
CA ASP A 690 4.77 42.04 11.38
C ASP A 690 3.45 41.54 11.99
N ASN A 691 2.52 42.48 12.21
CA ASN A 691 1.14 42.14 12.51
C ASN A 691 0.40 41.72 11.23
N VAL A 692 -0.13 40.51 11.23
CA VAL A 692 -0.96 39.96 10.16
C VAL A 692 -2.41 39.87 10.58
N ARG A 693 -3.30 40.04 9.60
CA ARG A 693 -4.73 39.78 9.75
C ARG A 693 -5.05 38.38 9.23
N VAL A 694 -5.51 37.53 10.13
CA VAL A 694 -6.02 36.19 9.83
C VAL A 694 -7.54 36.27 9.71
N SER A 695 -8.08 35.75 8.61
CA SER A 695 -9.50 35.65 8.32
C SER A 695 -9.87 34.18 8.09
N LEU A 696 -10.59 33.58 9.02
CA LEU A 696 -11.04 32.19 8.95
C LEU A 696 -12.52 32.15 8.53
N TYR A 697 -12.83 31.44 7.45
CA TYR A 697 -14.20 31.21 7.02
C TYR A 697 -14.71 29.90 7.64
N VAL A 698 -15.77 29.97 8.44
CA VAL A 698 -16.28 28.84 9.23
C VAL A 698 -17.77 28.60 9.01
N ARG A 699 -18.22 27.39 9.37
CA ARG A 699 -19.63 26.96 9.40
C ARG A 699 -20.00 26.38 10.77
N GLY A 700 -21.16 26.76 11.30
CA GLY A 700 -21.75 26.20 12.51
C GLY A 700 -22.25 24.75 12.34
N LEU A 701 -22.69 24.15 13.43
CA LEU A 701 -23.24 22.78 13.40
C LEU A 701 -24.53 22.70 12.57
N PRO A 702 -24.86 21.55 11.96
CA PRO A 702 -26.07 21.41 11.14
C PRO A 702 -27.39 21.72 11.86
N SER A 703 -27.60 21.23 13.08
CA SER A 703 -28.91 21.32 13.77
C SER A 703 -28.98 22.28 14.95
N ARG A 704 -27.85 22.83 15.42
CA ARG A 704 -27.79 23.61 16.68
C ARG A 704 -26.78 24.76 16.67
N THR A 705 -27.02 25.77 17.49
CA THR A 705 -26.02 26.82 17.79
C THR A 705 -24.89 26.25 18.64
N THR A 706 -23.64 26.63 18.35
CA THR A 706 -22.46 26.32 19.18
C THR A 706 -21.66 27.59 19.49
N ARG A 707 -20.91 27.62 20.59
CA ARG A 707 -19.91 28.67 20.83
C ARG A 707 -18.55 28.22 20.34
N PHE A 708 -17.81 29.15 19.75
CA PHE A 708 -16.42 28.93 19.37
C PHE A 708 -15.49 29.88 20.14
N ARG A 709 -14.25 29.43 20.28
CA ARG A 709 -13.10 30.24 20.68
C ARG A 709 -11.98 29.95 19.69
N LEU A 710 -11.46 30.98 19.04
CA LEU A 710 -10.35 30.89 18.10
C LEU A 710 -9.17 31.67 18.67
N GLU A 711 -8.10 30.95 18.97
CA GLU A 711 -6.84 31.50 19.48
C GLU A 711 -5.78 31.52 18.37
N CYS A 712 -4.85 32.48 18.44
CA CYS A 712 -3.75 32.62 17.49
C CYS A 712 -2.50 33.17 18.16
N GLY A 713 -1.36 32.51 17.92
CA GLY A 713 -0.06 32.96 18.43
C GLY A 713 -0.04 33.19 19.95
N GLN A 714 0.71 34.19 20.40
CA GLN A 714 0.85 34.51 21.83
C GLN A 714 -0.24 35.48 22.34
N GLY A 715 -1.52 35.09 22.19
CA GLY A 715 -2.62 35.68 22.98
C GLY A 715 -3.73 36.39 22.20
N SER A 716 -3.69 36.41 20.87
CA SER A 716 -4.85 36.90 20.09
C SER A 716 -5.99 35.90 20.17
N CYS A 717 -7.18 36.35 20.57
CA CYS A 717 -8.35 35.50 20.78
C CYS A 717 -9.62 36.15 20.22
N SER A 718 -10.48 35.34 19.59
CA SER A 718 -11.83 35.72 19.15
C SER A 718 -12.84 34.67 19.61
N GLU A 719 -13.85 35.10 20.37
CA GLU A 719 -14.93 34.24 20.85
C GLU A 719 -16.27 34.65 20.24
N GLY A 720 -17.17 33.69 20.08
CA GLY A 720 -18.49 33.99 19.54
C GLY A 720 -19.45 32.81 19.51
N LYS A 721 -20.55 33.00 18.78
CA LYS A 721 -21.56 31.99 18.46
C LYS A 721 -21.63 31.80 16.95
N LEU A 722 -21.92 30.56 16.56
CA LEU A 722 -22.35 30.17 15.22
C LEU A 722 -23.71 29.49 15.37
N ASP A 723 -24.72 30.04 14.73
CA ASP A 723 -26.07 29.44 14.70
C ASP A 723 -26.12 28.23 13.74
N ALA A 724 -27.20 27.44 13.84
CA ALA A 724 -27.36 26.23 13.05
C ALA A 724 -27.19 26.48 11.54
N GLY A 725 -26.25 25.79 10.90
CA GLY A 725 -25.89 25.94 9.49
C GLY A 725 -25.25 27.29 9.09
N GLN A 726 -25.10 28.24 10.02
CA GLN A 726 -24.59 29.58 9.74
C GLN A 726 -23.14 29.55 9.25
N THR A 727 -22.84 30.22 8.13
CA THR A 727 -21.47 30.51 7.71
C THR A 727 -21.05 31.91 8.16
N ARG A 728 -19.78 32.07 8.55
CA ARG A 728 -19.28 33.33 9.12
C ARG A 728 -17.78 33.48 8.87
N TRP A 729 -17.34 34.71 8.62
CA TRP A 729 -15.93 35.09 8.68
C TRP A 729 -15.56 35.54 10.10
N ILE A 730 -14.50 34.96 10.66
CA ILE A 730 -13.90 35.35 11.92
C ILE A 730 -12.55 35.98 11.59
N THR A 731 -12.31 37.21 12.06
CA THR A 731 -11.06 37.92 11.80
C THR A 731 -10.35 38.30 13.10
N LEU A 732 -9.03 38.12 13.13
CA LEU A 732 -8.17 38.49 14.25
C LEU A 732 -6.83 39.00 13.70
N ASP A 733 -6.21 39.94 14.41
CA ASP A 733 -4.84 40.35 14.14
C ASP A 733 -3.89 39.61 15.09
N ALA A 734 -2.73 39.18 14.60
CA ALA A 734 -1.71 38.49 15.39
C ALA A 734 -0.30 38.87 14.91
N GLU A 735 0.67 38.89 15.82
CA GLU A 735 2.08 39.08 15.49
C GLU A 735 2.67 37.78 14.94
N MET A 736 3.39 37.87 13.81
CA MET A 736 4.01 36.69 13.20
C MET A 736 5.26 36.22 13.95
N PRO A 737 5.28 34.99 14.49
CA PRO A 737 6.44 34.49 15.23
C PRO A 737 7.66 34.33 14.33
N VAL A 738 8.81 34.82 14.80
CA VAL A 738 10.08 34.73 14.07
C VAL A 738 10.59 33.29 14.08
N GLY A 739 10.69 32.68 12.89
CA GLY A 739 11.27 31.34 12.72
C GLY A 739 10.41 30.16 13.21
N GLN A 740 9.16 30.39 13.58
CA GLN A 740 8.20 29.34 13.97
C GLN A 740 6.94 29.41 13.08
N ALA A 741 6.11 28.37 13.11
CA ALA A 741 4.79 28.42 12.50
C ALA A 741 3.84 29.30 13.34
N LEU A 742 2.94 30.02 12.67
CA LEU A 742 1.76 30.60 13.29
C LEU A 742 0.75 29.47 13.53
N GLU A 743 0.43 29.19 14.78
CA GLU A 743 -0.62 28.24 15.16
C GLU A 743 -1.95 28.99 15.41
N LEU A 744 -3.05 28.41 14.90
CA LEU A 744 -4.44 28.79 15.15
C LEU A 744 -5.12 27.63 15.86
N SER A 745 -5.73 27.84 17.02
CA SER A 745 -6.45 26.79 17.76
C SER A 745 -7.93 27.13 17.86
N LEU A 746 -8.76 26.29 17.24
CA LEU A 746 -10.22 26.36 17.31
C LEU A 746 -10.73 25.41 18.39
N TYR A 747 -11.57 25.94 19.27
CA TYR A 747 -12.28 25.19 20.31
C TYR A 747 -13.79 25.43 20.16
N ALA A 748 -14.60 24.43 20.50
CA ALA A 748 -16.06 24.55 20.56
C ALA A 748 -16.63 24.04 21.90
N THR A 749 -17.77 24.61 22.32
CA THR A 749 -18.48 24.16 23.53
C THR A 749 -19.44 23.01 23.27
N ASP A 750 -20.03 22.97 22.08
CA ASP A 750 -21.07 22.03 21.70
C ASP A 750 -20.67 21.31 20.42
N TYR A 751 -21.03 20.02 20.35
CA TYR A 751 -20.73 19.10 19.26
C TYR A 751 -22.00 18.34 18.85
N GLU A 752 -22.01 17.81 17.63
CA GLU A 752 -23.14 17.08 17.05
C GLU A 752 -22.72 15.65 16.63
N PRO A 753 -23.25 14.61 17.28
CA PRO A 753 -23.15 13.24 16.77
C PRO A 753 -24.00 13.09 15.50
N LEU A 754 -23.36 12.78 14.38
CA LEU A 754 -24.05 12.56 13.11
C LEU A 754 -24.82 11.23 13.07
N ALA A 755 -24.52 10.29 13.98
CA ALA A 755 -25.19 9.00 14.04
C ALA A 755 -26.72 9.15 14.23
N ASP A 756 -27.14 10.11 15.06
CA ASP A 756 -28.54 10.39 15.35
C ASP A 756 -29.29 10.89 14.10
N SER A 757 -28.66 11.78 13.31
CA SER A 757 -29.26 12.39 12.11
C SER A 757 -29.16 11.52 10.86
N THR A 758 -28.16 10.65 10.79
CA THR A 758 -27.88 9.78 9.63
C THR A 758 -28.33 8.32 9.83
N GLN A 759 -29.04 8.02 10.92
CA GLN A 759 -29.45 6.65 11.29
C GLN A 759 -28.26 5.68 11.40
N GLY A 760 -27.12 6.18 11.88
CA GLY A 760 -25.87 5.44 12.05
C GLY A 760 -25.03 5.27 10.79
N ALA A 761 -25.38 5.91 9.66
CA ALA A 761 -24.55 5.87 8.45
C ALA A 761 -23.25 6.69 8.56
N ASP A 762 -23.24 7.74 9.40
CA ASP A 762 -22.06 8.51 9.78
C ASP A 762 -21.91 8.50 11.30
N SER A 763 -20.84 7.90 11.81
CA SER A 763 -20.58 7.76 13.26
C SER A 763 -19.84 8.96 13.87
N ARG A 764 -19.46 9.97 13.07
CA ARG A 764 -18.63 11.08 13.53
C ARG A 764 -19.36 11.98 14.52
N VAL A 765 -18.60 12.52 15.46
CA VAL A 765 -19.00 13.65 16.30
C VAL A 765 -18.26 14.89 15.79
N ILE A 766 -19.01 15.89 15.30
CA ILE A 766 -18.45 17.09 14.66
C ILE A 766 -18.61 18.34 15.55
N GLY A 767 -17.64 19.25 15.47
CA GLY A 767 -17.75 20.65 15.92
C GLY A 767 -18.02 21.58 14.73
N PRO A 768 -17.67 22.89 14.79
CA PRO A 768 -17.68 23.76 13.61
C PRO A 768 -16.75 23.28 12.47
N ALA A 769 -17.11 23.55 11.22
CA ALA A 769 -16.21 23.37 10.08
C ALA A 769 -15.40 24.63 9.76
N VAL A 770 -14.18 24.44 9.26
CA VAL A 770 -13.45 25.46 8.50
C VAL A 770 -13.72 25.23 7.01
N LEU A 771 -14.18 26.28 6.33
CA LEU A 771 -14.43 26.30 4.88
C LEU A 771 -13.23 26.85 4.10
N GLY A 772 -12.44 27.72 4.73
CA GLY A 772 -11.21 28.25 4.14
C GLY A 772 -10.53 29.30 5.01
N LEU A 773 -9.37 29.74 4.54
CA LEU A 773 -8.47 30.66 5.22
C LEU A 773 -8.02 31.77 4.26
N TYR A 774 -7.94 33.00 4.75
CA TYR A 774 -7.30 34.12 4.08
C TYR A 774 -6.39 34.85 5.08
N LEU A 775 -5.22 35.28 4.64
CA LEU A 775 -4.25 35.96 5.50
C LEU A 775 -3.50 37.04 4.73
N CYS A 776 -3.37 38.24 5.31
CA CYS A 776 -2.60 39.34 4.75
C CYS A 776 -1.88 40.13 5.85
N ALA A 777 -0.94 41.02 5.50
CA ALA A 777 -0.42 41.99 6.47
C ALA A 777 -1.57 42.88 6.97
N SER A 778 -1.65 43.16 8.28
CA SER A 778 -2.80 43.88 8.86
C SER A 778 -2.95 45.31 8.28
N ALA A 779 -1.83 45.93 7.90
CA ALA A 779 -1.76 47.22 7.22
C ALA A 779 -2.12 47.19 5.72
N ASP A 780 -2.20 46.01 5.08
CA ASP A 780 -2.55 45.89 3.65
C ASP A 780 -4.07 46.04 3.45
N ASN A 781 -4.49 47.31 3.36
CA ASN A 781 -5.88 47.66 3.08
C ASN A 781 -6.35 47.20 1.70
N ALA A 782 -5.45 47.01 0.72
CA ALA A 782 -5.82 46.58 -0.63
C ALA A 782 -6.17 45.08 -0.66
N ALA A 783 -5.36 44.23 -0.02
CA ALA A 783 -5.70 42.82 0.19
C ALA A 783 -7.02 42.67 0.96
N ARG A 784 -7.20 43.43 2.04
CA ARG A 784 -8.45 43.44 2.83
C ARG A 784 -9.67 43.85 2.01
N LEU A 785 -9.55 44.84 1.11
CA LEU A 785 -10.63 45.23 0.20
C LEU A 785 -10.93 44.15 -0.85
N ARG A 786 -9.90 43.52 -1.44
CA ARG A 786 -10.09 42.39 -2.38
C ARG A 786 -10.83 41.22 -1.74
N LEU A 787 -10.55 40.89 -0.47
CA LEU A 787 -11.32 39.87 0.26
C LEU A 787 -12.79 40.28 0.40
N LEU A 788 -13.07 41.52 0.80
CA LEU A 788 -14.45 42.02 0.95
C LEU A 788 -15.21 42.00 -0.38
N GLU A 789 -14.57 42.41 -1.47
CA GLU A 789 -15.11 42.35 -2.83
C GLU A 789 -15.42 40.91 -3.26
N ALA A 790 -14.46 39.98 -3.15
CA ALA A 790 -14.65 38.58 -3.48
C ALA A 790 -15.76 37.90 -2.66
N VAL A 791 -15.85 38.19 -1.36
CA VAL A 791 -16.95 37.73 -0.49
C VAL A 791 -18.29 38.31 -0.92
N THR A 792 -18.35 39.60 -1.26
CA THR A 792 -19.60 40.28 -1.68
C THR A 792 -20.11 39.79 -3.04
N LEU A 793 -19.19 39.49 -3.96
CA LEU A 793 -19.49 38.98 -5.29
C LEU A 793 -19.68 37.45 -5.35
N GLY A 794 -19.41 36.73 -4.25
CA GLY A 794 -19.45 35.27 -4.21
C GLY A 794 -18.36 34.58 -5.04
N ASN A 795 -17.24 35.28 -5.30
CA ASN A 795 -16.16 34.85 -6.19
C ASN A 795 -14.83 34.74 -5.42
N LEU A 796 -14.77 33.83 -4.44
CA LEU A 796 -13.56 33.59 -3.65
C LEU A 796 -12.44 32.94 -4.46
N ASP A 797 -12.77 32.20 -5.52
CA ASP A 797 -11.79 31.50 -6.35
C ASP A 797 -10.89 32.44 -7.14
N ALA A 798 -11.34 33.67 -7.44
CA ALA A 798 -10.50 34.75 -7.96
C ALA A 798 -9.37 35.18 -7.01
N LEU A 799 -9.39 34.75 -5.74
CA LEU A 799 -8.30 34.93 -4.77
C LEU A 799 -7.53 33.62 -4.51
N SER A 800 -7.90 32.49 -5.14
CA SER A 800 -7.29 31.17 -4.91
C SER A 800 -6.01 30.92 -5.73
N GLU A 801 -5.72 31.75 -6.72
CA GLU A 801 -4.48 31.72 -7.51
C GLU A 801 -3.50 32.82 -7.03
N PRO A 802 -2.17 32.61 -7.15
CA PRO A 802 -1.24 33.72 -6.99
C PRO A 802 -1.55 34.79 -8.05
N PRO A 803 -1.56 36.10 -7.73
CA PRO A 803 -1.60 37.11 -8.76
C PRO A 803 -0.40 36.91 -9.69
N GLU A 804 -0.61 36.92 -11.01
CA GLU A 804 0.50 36.81 -11.95
C GLU A 804 1.57 37.87 -11.61
N PRO A 805 2.86 37.50 -11.54
CA PRO A 805 3.92 38.48 -11.38
C PRO A 805 3.89 39.43 -12.56
N LEU A 806 3.52 40.69 -12.32
CA LEU A 806 3.56 41.76 -13.33
C LEU A 806 4.94 41.85 -14.00
N ASP A 807 6.00 41.48 -13.27
CA ASP A 807 7.40 41.45 -13.73
C ASP A 807 7.71 40.34 -14.76
N LEU A 808 6.86 39.32 -14.93
CA LEU A 808 7.05 38.27 -15.94
C LEU A 808 6.53 38.68 -17.34
N LEU A 809 5.73 39.74 -17.43
CA LEU A 809 5.37 40.36 -18.72
C LEU A 809 6.49 41.23 -19.30
N GLU A 810 7.46 41.67 -18.47
CA GLU A 810 8.61 42.48 -18.91
C GLU A 810 9.90 41.66 -19.13
N SER A 811 9.96 40.40 -18.66
CA SER A 811 11.14 39.52 -18.77
C SER A 811 10.89 38.31 -19.68
N GLY A 812 10.85 38.56 -20.99
CA GLY A 812 10.54 37.56 -22.02
C GLY A 812 11.57 36.43 -22.17
N SER A 813 11.42 35.35 -21.38
CA SER A 813 12.00 34.03 -21.71
C SER A 813 11.27 32.86 -21.02
N LEU A 814 10.25 32.29 -21.69
CA LEU A 814 9.57 31.05 -21.28
C LEU A 814 9.81 29.96 -22.36
N PRO A 815 10.76 29.03 -22.16
CA PRO A 815 11.10 28.01 -23.16
C PRO A 815 10.28 26.71 -22.99
N GLN A 816 8.94 26.76 -23.13
CA GLN A 816 8.11 25.54 -23.22
C GLN A 816 6.69 25.75 -23.83
N ALA A 817 6.61 26.27 -25.07
CA ALA A 817 5.34 26.30 -25.84
C ALA A 817 5.54 26.29 -27.39
N THR A 818 6.74 25.97 -27.87
CA THR A 818 7.22 26.57 -29.13
C THR A 818 6.82 25.87 -30.44
N HIS A 819 5.97 24.82 -30.42
CA HIS A 819 5.52 24.15 -31.64
C HIS A 819 4.04 24.43 -31.99
N GLN A 820 3.11 24.31 -31.05
CA GLN A 820 1.68 24.56 -31.33
C GLN A 820 1.39 26.04 -31.55
N THR A 821 1.95 26.94 -30.74
CA THR A 821 1.71 28.40 -30.88
C THR A 821 2.29 28.97 -32.18
N LYS A 822 3.40 28.42 -32.69
CA LYS A 822 3.97 28.83 -33.99
C LYS A 822 3.12 28.40 -35.19
N GLN A 823 2.47 27.24 -35.10
CA GLN A 823 1.55 26.79 -36.15
C GLN A 823 0.26 27.63 -36.12
N LEU A 824 -0.29 27.90 -34.93
CA LEU A 824 -1.46 28.76 -34.78
C LEU A 824 -1.21 30.20 -35.27
N LEU A 825 0.00 30.74 -35.07
CA LEU A 825 0.44 32.06 -35.60
C LEU A 825 0.82 32.06 -37.09
N ALA A 826 0.78 30.90 -37.76
CA ALA A 826 0.95 30.80 -39.22
C ALA A 826 -0.37 30.43 -39.94
N GLU A 827 -1.37 29.96 -39.18
CA GLU A 827 -2.74 29.70 -39.63
C GLU A 827 -3.68 30.92 -39.40
N LEU A 828 -3.30 31.84 -38.50
CA LEU A 828 -3.87 33.20 -38.31
C LEU A 828 -3.17 34.24 -39.20
#